data_AF-A0A2E3RSH5-F1
#
_entry.id   AF-A0A2E3RSH5-F1
#
_cell.length_a   1.000
_cell.length_b   1.000
_cell.length_c   1.000
_cell.angle_alpha   90.00
_cell.angle_beta   90.00
_cell.angle_gamma   90.00
#
_symmetry.space_group_name_H-M   'P 1'
#
loop_
_entity.id
_entity.type
_entity.pdbx_description
1 polymer ?
#
loop_
_entity_poly.entity_id
_entity_poly.type
_entity_poly.pdbx_seq_one_letter_code
_entity_poly.pdbx_strand_id
1 'polypeptide(L)'
;MNNARFVATLAAGAVLGCAGSLYAQDDCSVALSQNSSDDITDGGVACAGDGITTENSFARSYDLSLGETAGSDFQVSCIAFGIQNTGSEVEANVNIYIDTDGGPPVAPGVDLVLQASVPFTVPAIGGIALDGVNFDPPVCIPADSVMVIELATVASTDGFCAIGTNSAGESGPVYLLSGSCGITEYVTYSDIGFDDLHWVQTVYGNLGCDPSNTCVCEFGPPQSNCFEVHPEPGCDDPICEELVCDFNPLCCKLEWDADCVAAANDLCDGTTLPCELPECSVSEDEPCGEDLNGGCNMDVPEFGSIEIGGCVSGTFWADLDAKGEGSRDTDWYAFTLDEASTVTFEVYSTQLTTALLITGGCPAEIITAGNDANCPNVAEFCLEPGTYVAFVAPAFFEGLPCDTGDQNNYVCTLSATPITEGCPSTGDECTLGGNTALTYNLDLTIDQGGVACAAGGITTENTWCVSYDLSVGETAGSEFQLNCVDFGFTNGGNELNGAIQAYLDQDGGAPVAPGVDLELLGTRELLFVGTPGNVGVTAQFDPPICVPADSQLVIALDLPASETGFASFAGNAAGSDGPTYILSESCGLNEFASLADIGFPDSHWVVEIKGDLGCGGEPTDCPADFNNDGVVNGEDLGVLLGNWGCTGDPAACSCVADLDGNCLVDGADLGSLLGQWGVCE
;
A
#
# COMPACT_ATOMS: atom_id res chain seq x y z
N MET A 1 -30.52 -8.79 26.27
CA MET A 1 -29.36 -9.70 26.32
C MET A 1 -28.23 -8.87 25.75
N ASN A 2 -27.26 -8.47 26.57
CA ASN A 2 -26.16 -7.62 26.09
C ASN A 2 -25.39 -8.42 25.03
N ASN A 3 -25.39 -7.92 23.79
CA ASN A 3 -24.64 -8.49 22.68
C ASN A 3 -23.17 -8.03 22.67
N ALA A 4 -22.74 -7.26 23.68
CA ALA A 4 -21.38 -6.77 23.78
C ALA A 4 -20.39 -7.91 24.07
N ARG A 5 -19.27 -7.91 23.35
CA ARG A 5 -18.15 -8.86 23.46
C ARG A 5 -16.83 -8.09 23.27
N PHE A 6 -15.72 -8.71 23.65
CA PHE A 6 -14.41 -8.18 23.29
C PHE A 6 -14.19 -8.35 21.80
N VAL A 7 -13.86 -7.24 21.16
CA VAL A 7 -13.49 -7.21 19.75
C VAL A 7 -12.11 -6.57 19.69
N ALA A 8 -11.22 -7.20 18.93
CA ALA A 8 -9.96 -6.60 18.50
C ALA A 8 -10.09 -6.34 17.01
N THR A 9 -9.58 -5.21 16.54
CA THR A 9 -9.54 -4.86 15.13
C THR A 9 -8.09 -4.80 14.69
N LEU A 10 -7.71 -5.68 13.76
CA LEU A 10 -6.50 -5.50 12.95
C LEU A 10 -6.75 -4.31 12.03
N ALA A 11 -5.98 -3.23 12.20
CA ALA A 11 -6.08 -2.07 11.32
C ALA A 11 -5.53 -2.45 9.94
N ALA A 12 -6.40 -2.46 8.92
CA ALA A 12 -5.96 -2.43 7.53
C ALA A 12 -5.67 -0.97 7.18
N GLY A 13 -4.40 -0.65 7.00
CA GLY A 13 -3.95 0.68 6.59
C GLY A 13 -3.66 1.60 7.77
N ALA A 14 -2.37 1.82 8.03
CA ALA A 14 -1.95 3.10 8.57
C ALA A 14 -2.31 4.16 7.52
N VAL A 15 -3.24 5.06 7.83
CA VAL A 15 -3.24 6.35 7.16
C VAL A 15 -1.91 6.98 7.59
N LEU A 16 -0.99 7.18 6.65
CA LEU A 16 0.13 8.12 6.84
C LEU A 16 -0.49 9.53 6.96
N GLY A 17 -1.15 9.83 8.07
CA GLY A 17 -0.95 11.13 8.68
C GLY A 17 0.49 11.12 9.15
N CYS A 18 1.25 12.18 8.87
CA CYS A 18 2.63 12.34 9.33
C CYS A 18 2.81 11.65 10.68
N ALA A 19 3.73 10.68 10.74
CA ALA A 19 4.23 10.20 12.02
C ALA A 19 4.85 11.42 12.70
N GLY A 20 4.01 12.17 13.42
CA GLY A 20 4.41 13.23 14.31
C GLY A 20 5.28 12.55 15.34
N SER A 21 6.59 12.66 15.15
CA SER A 21 7.51 12.39 16.24
C SER A 21 7.02 13.24 17.40
N LEU A 22 6.65 12.59 18.50
CA LEU A 22 6.31 13.30 19.71
C LEU A 22 7.59 13.99 20.17
N TYR A 23 7.73 15.28 19.86
CA TYR A 23 8.83 16.07 20.39
C TYR A 23 8.51 16.36 21.85
N ALA A 24 9.03 15.53 22.75
CA ALA A 24 9.30 15.98 24.09
C ALA A 24 10.39 17.05 24.00
N GLN A 25 10.03 18.33 24.09
CA GLN A 25 11.02 19.40 24.13
C GLN A 25 11.56 19.66 25.54
N ASP A 26 12.90 19.74 25.57
CA ASP A 26 13.92 20.26 26.50
C ASP A 26 13.71 20.45 28.02
N ASP A 27 12.52 20.35 28.62
CA ASP A 27 12.32 20.72 30.04
C ASP A 27 11.74 19.64 30.97
N CYS A 28 11.28 18.48 30.46
CA CYS A 28 10.91 17.36 31.35
C CYS A 28 12.15 16.58 31.77
N SER A 29 12.43 16.52 33.07
CA SER A 29 13.57 15.75 33.60
C SER A 29 13.37 14.24 33.62
N VAL A 30 12.13 13.75 33.44
CA VAL A 30 11.80 12.31 33.47
C VAL A 30 10.71 11.98 32.43
N ALA A 31 10.91 10.88 31.71
CA ALA A 31 9.92 10.21 30.87
C ALA A 31 9.76 8.75 31.33
N LEU A 32 8.54 8.35 31.70
CA LEU A 32 8.22 6.98 32.10
C LEU A 32 7.42 6.30 30.99
N SER A 33 8.02 5.28 30.37
CA SER A 33 7.33 4.38 29.44
C SER A 33 7.51 2.94 29.90
N GLN A 34 6.51 2.11 29.65
CA GLN A 34 6.59 0.65 29.83
C GLN A 34 6.66 -0.09 28.50
N ASN A 35 6.73 0.62 27.36
CA ASN A 35 6.82 0.02 26.05
C ASN A 35 8.29 -0.21 25.63
N SER A 36 8.52 -1.27 24.85
CA SER A 36 9.83 -1.52 24.22
C SER A 36 10.01 -0.75 22.89
N SER A 37 8.89 -0.32 22.29
CA SER A 37 8.84 0.62 21.16
C SER A 37 7.71 1.61 21.40
N ASP A 38 7.91 2.86 21.01
CA ASP A 38 6.89 3.91 21.07
C ASP A 38 6.09 4.03 19.75
N ASP A 39 6.36 3.18 18.76
CA ASP A 39 5.58 3.12 17.51
C ASP A 39 4.22 2.47 17.75
N ILE A 40 3.15 3.06 17.20
CA ILE A 40 1.82 2.45 17.21
C ILE A 40 1.65 1.69 15.90
N THR A 41 1.50 0.37 15.99
CA THR A 41 1.34 -0.50 14.80
C THR A 41 -0.05 -1.10 14.70
N ASP A 42 -0.80 -1.13 15.79
CA ASP A 42 -2.04 -1.90 15.92
C ASP A 42 -3.12 -1.18 16.73
N GLY A 43 -4.37 -1.59 16.52
CA GLY A 43 -5.51 -1.19 17.35
C GLY A 43 -5.66 -2.03 18.62
N GLY A 44 -6.26 -1.44 19.66
CA GLY A 44 -6.50 -2.09 20.94
C GLY A 44 -7.77 -2.93 20.99
N VAL A 45 -8.00 -3.54 22.16
CA VAL A 45 -9.17 -4.37 22.46
C VAL A 45 -10.18 -3.56 23.24
N ALA A 46 -11.43 -3.50 22.79
CA ALA A 46 -12.50 -2.83 23.54
C ALA A 46 -13.72 -3.72 23.69
N CYS A 47 -14.52 -3.45 24.72
CA CYS A 47 -15.88 -3.96 24.80
C CYS A 47 -16.75 -3.26 23.75
N ALA A 48 -17.29 -4.02 22.81
CA ALA A 48 -18.10 -3.51 21.71
C ALA A 48 -19.26 -4.47 21.35
N GLY A 49 -20.30 -3.94 20.73
CA GLY A 49 -21.43 -4.71 20.20
C GLY A 49 -21.82 -4.23 18.81
N ASP A 50 -21.98 -5.15 17.86
CA ASP A 50 -22.31 -4.83 16.45
C ASP A 50 -21.35 -3.80 15.81
N GLY A 51 -20.06 -3.86 16.18
CA GLY A 51 -19.01 -2.97 15.68
C GLY A 51 -18.95 -1.59 16.36
N ILE A 52 -19.78 -1.33 17.36
CA ILE A 52 -19.82 -0.06 18.11
C ILE A 52 -19.25 -0.24 19.52
N THR A 53 -18.25 0.56 19.86
CA THR A 53 -17.61 0.54 21.18
C THR A 53 -18.56 1.01 22.29
N THR A 54 -18.60 0.27 23.40
CA THR A 54 -19.32 0.66 24.64
C THR A 54 -18.40 1.48 25.56
N GLU A 55 -18.83 1.80 26.78
CA GLU A 55 -17.93 2.45 27.74
C GLU A 55 -16.76 1.52 28.11
N ASN A 56 -15.54 2.05 28.06
CA ASN A 56 -14.34 1.32 28.41
C ASN A 56 -13.41 2.20 29.24
N SER A 57 -12.71 1.56 30.18
CA SER A 57 -11.64 2.16 30.96
C SER A 57 -10.38 1.35 30.73
N PHE A 58 -9.39 1.98 30.09
CA PHE A 58 -8.07 1.41 29.82
C PHE A 58 -7.09 1.95 30.84
N ALA A 59 -6.23 1.12 31.43
CA ALA A 59 -5.29 1.59 32.44
C ALA A 59 -3.91 0.96 32.38
N ARG A 60 -2.91 1.69 32.90
CA ARG A 60 -1.55 1.21 33.19
C ARG A 60 -1.10 1.69 34.57
N SER A 61 -0.21 0.92 35.20
CA SER A 61 0.28 1.16 36.56
C SER A 61 1.79 1.33 36.60
N TYR A 62 2.27 2.39 37.25
CA TYR A 62 3.67 2.78 37.37
C TYR A 62 4.06 2.80 38.85
N ASP A 63 5.01 1.95 39.23
CA ASP A 63 5.60 1.94 40.57
C ASP A 63 6.73 2.97 40.67
N LEU A 64 6.46 4.10 41.33
CA LEU A 64 7.40 5.20 41.49
C LEU A 64 8.48 4.93 42.55
N SER A 65 8.47 3.75 43.19
CA SER A 65 9.58 3.32 44.06
C SER A 65 10.76 2.73 43.27
N LEU A 66 10.60 2.60 41.94
CA LEU A 66 11.57 2.03 41.02
C LEU A 66 12.19 3.10 40.11
N GLY A 67 13.31 2.74 39.46
CA GLY A 67 13.90 3.56 38.41
C GLY A 67 14.37 4.94 38.89
N GLU A 68 14.17 5.95 38.03
CA GLU A 68 14.66 7.32 38.22
C GLU A 68 13.79 8.15 39.19
N THR A 69 12.57 7.70 39.48
CA THR A 69 11.64 8.36 40.41
C THR A 69 11.79 7.90 41.86
N ALA A 70 12.54 6.83 42.11
CA ALA A 70 12.69 6.22 43.43
C ALA A 70 13.09 7.23 44.53
N GLY A 71 12.30 7.30 45.60
CA GLY A 71 12.54 8.17 46.75
C GLY A 71 12.33 9.67 46.52
N SER A 72 11.77 10.07 45.37
CA SER A 72 11.43 11.46 45.04
C SER A 72 9.96 11.58 44.66
N ASP A 73 9.32 12.68 45.03
CA ASP A 73 7.98 12.98 44.49
C ASP A 73 8.09 13.15 42.97
N PHE A 74 7.05 12.80 42.22
CA PHE A 74 7.02 12.92 40.77
C PHE A 74 5.88 13.86 40.35
N GLN A 75 6.23 14.94 39.66
CA GLN A 75 5.28 15.90 39.14
C GLN A 75 4.95 15.55 37.70
N VAL A 76 3.78 14.95 37.47
CA VAL A 76 3.26 14.63 36.13
C VAL A 76 2.82 15.92 35.47
N SER A 77 3.41 16.25 34.32
CA SER A 77 3.03 17.42 33.55
C SER A 77 2.17 17.05 32.34
N CYS A 78 2.44 15.92 31.69
CA CYS A 78 1.70 15.51 30.51
C CYS A 78 1.83 14.01 30.23
N ILE A 79 0.89 13.46 29.46
CA ILE A 79 0.85 12.04 29.12
C ILE A 79 0.59 11.92 27.62
N ALA A 80 1.49 11.23 26.91
CA ALA A 80 1.30 10.79 25.53
C ALA A 80 0.78 9.35 25.51
N PHE A 81 -0.15 9.04 24.62
CA PHE A 81 -0.70 7.70 24.48
C PHE A 81 -1.27 7.44 23.09
N GLY A 82 -1.20 6.18 22.67
CA GLY A 82 -1.83 5.74 21.44
C GLY A 82 -3.34 5.65 21.58
N ILE A 83 -4.03 6.04 20.52
CA ILE A 83 -5.49 5.98 20.38
C ILE A 83 -5.89 5.27 19.09
N GLN A 84 -7.11 4.72 19.08
CA GLN A 84 -7.77 4.18 17.89
C GLN A 84 -9.21 4.69 17.84
N ASN A 85 -9.64 5.16 16.66
CA ASN A 85 -11.03 5.45 16.41
C ASN A 85 -11.39 5.37 14.92
N THR A 86 -12.37 4.55 14.58
CA THR A 86 -12.90 4.41 13.21
C THR A 86 -14.27 5.05 13.01
N GLY A 87 -14.85 5.64 14.06
CA GLY A 87 -16.14 6.33 14.02
C GLY A 87 -16.02 7.83 14.25
N SER A 88 -17.12 8.44 14.69
CA SER A 88 -17.16 9.84 15.12
C SER A 88 -16.33 10.06 16.39
N GLU A 89 -16.07 11.33 16.74
CA GLU A 89 -15.35 11.68 17.96
C GLU A 89 -15.99 11.09 19.24
N VAL A 90 -15.17 10.65 20.19
CA VAL A 90 -15.63 10.01 21.44
C VAL A 90 -15.14 10.80 22.65
N GLU A 91 -16.09 11.25 23.48
CA GLU A 91 -15.75 11.90 24.76
C GLU A 91 -15.06 10.92 25.71
N ALA A 92 -13.99 11.39 26.36
CA ALA A 92 -13.21 10.62 27.30
C ALA A 92 -12.68 11.49 28.45
N ASN A 93 -12.08 10.85 29.44
CA ASN A 93 -11.27 11.52 30.45
C ASN A 93 -9.97 10.75 30.67
N VAL A 94 -8.88 11.50 30.82
CA VAL A 94 -7.61 10.96 31.28
C VAL A 94 -7.49 11.22 32.78
N ASN A 95 -7.41 10.14 33.56
CA ASN A 95 -7.40 10.20 35.02
C ASN A 95 -6.06 9.68 35.56
N ILE A 96 -5.57 10.34 36.61
CA ILE A 96 -4.43 9.87 37.41
C ILE A 96 -4.95 9.47 38.78
N TYR A 97 -4.67 8.24 39.19
CA TYR A 97 -4.97 7.71 40.52
C TYR A 97 -3.69 7.34 41.26
N ILE A 98 -3.79 7.31 42.59
CA ILE A 98 -2.84 6.58 43.45
C ILE A 98 -3.53 5.30 43.90
N ASP A 99 -2.85 4.17 43.68
CA ASP A 99 -3.20 2.88 44.25
C ASP A 99 -2.79 2.84 45.74
N THR A 100 -3.75 2.47 46.58
CA THR A 100 -3.61 2.52 48.05
C THR A 100 -3.02 1.26 48.67
N ASP A 101 -2.94 0.15 47.95
CA ASP A 101 -2.35 -1.10 48.44
C ASP A 101 -1.11 -1.56 47.65
N GLY A 102 -0.87 -0.96 46.48
CA GLY A 102 0.31 -1.18 45.65
C GLY A 102 0.30 -2.52 44.89
N GLY A 103 -0.85 -3.20 44.85
CA GLY A 103 -1.09 -4.38 44.03
C GLY A 103 -1.47 -4.04 42.59
N PRO A 104 -2.03 -5.01 41.85
CA PRO A 104 -2.74 -4.73 40.61
C PRO A 104 -3.98 -3.87 40.89
N PRO A 105 -4.26 -2.84 40.07
CA PRO A 105 -5.41 -1.96 40.27
C PRO A 105 -6.72 -2.77 40.20
N VAL A 106 -7.64 -2.54 41.14
CA VAL A 106 -8.94 -3.22 41.18
C VAL A 106 -10.02 -2.39 40.49
N ALA A 107 -10.29 -1.17 40.96
CA ALA A 107 -11.24 -0.25 40.31
C ALA A 107 -11.24 1.16 40.95
N PRO A 108 -11.65 2.21 40.20
CA PRO A 108 -11.92 3.52 40.77
C PRO A 108 -12.86 3.47 41.98
N GLY A 109 -12.40 3.99 43.12
CA GLY A 109 -13.16 4.03 44.37
C GLY A 109 -13.13 2.75 45.22
N VAL A 110 -12.40 1.71 44.80
CA VAL A 110 -12.10 0.52 45.61
C VAL A 110 -10.74 0.68 46.29
N ASP A 111 -9.68 0.71 45.48
CA ASP A 111 -8.28 0.84 45.87
C ASP A 111 -7.58 2.03 45.18
N LEU A 112 -8.23 2.62 44.17
CA LEU A 112 -7.73 3.78 43.44
C LEU A 112 -8.33 5.10 43.96
N VAL A 113 -7.45 6.05 44.31
CA VAL A 113 -7.82 7.39 44.77
C VAL A 113 -7.44 8.43 43.71
N LEU A 114 -8.45 9.10 43.14
CA LEU A 114 -8.28 10.10 42.07
C LEU A 114 -7.43 11.29 42.54
N GLN A 115 -6.38 11.59 41.80
CA GLN A 115 -5.54 12.79 41.99
C GLN A 115 -5.90 13.89 41.03
N ALA A 116 -6.09 13.54 39.75
CA ALA A 116 -6.43 14.49 38.69
C ALA A 116 -7.27 13.82 37.60
N SER A 117 -8.06 14.62 36.90
CA SER A 117 -8.90 14.21 35.79
C SER A 117 -8.94 15.35 34.78
N VAL A 118 -8.61 15.06 33.53
CA VAL A 118 -8.62 16.01 32.42
C VAL A 118 -9.57 15.48 31.35
N PRO A 119 -10.54 16.29 30.86
CA PRO A 119 -11.38 15.90 29.74
C PRO A 119 -10.54 15.75 28.48
N PHE A 120 -10.84 14.72 27.70
CA PHE A 120 -10.18 14.42 26.43
C PHE A 120 -11.25 14.03 25.40
N THR A 121 -10.97 14.27 24.13
CA THR A 121 -11.83 13.82 23.03
C THR A 121 -10.98 12.94 22.14
N VAL A 122 -11.38 11.69 21.94
CA VAL A 122 -10.73 10.81 20.96
C VAL A 122 -11.19 11.28 19.57
N PRO A 123 -10.30 11.85 18.73
CA PRO A 123 -10.67 12.40 17.43
C PRO A 123 -11.18 11.35 16.44
N ALA A 124 -11.90 11.78 15.41
CA ALA A 124 -12.36 10.94 14.31
C ALA A 124 -11.22 10.73 13.29
N ILE A 125 -10.30 9.80 13.59
CA ILE A 125 -9.05 9.59 12.84
C ILE A 125 -9.13 8.50 11.77
N GLY A 126 -10.20 7.72 11.73
CA GLY A 126 -10.36 6.60 10.77
C GLY A 126 -9.35 5.45 10.96
N GLY A 127 -8.57 5.43 12.05
CA GLY A 127 -7.42 4.55 12.23
C GLY A 127 -6.79 4.66 13.62
N ILE A 128 -5.46 4.62 13.66
CA ILE A 128 -4.62 4.74 14.87
C ILE A 128 -3.79 6.02 14.82
N ALA A 129 -3.57 6.66 15.98
CA ALA A 129 -2.74 7.86 16.09
C ALA A 129 -2.13 7.97 17.49
N LEU A 130 -1.08 8.79 17.63
CA LEU A 130 -0.47 9.16 18.90
C LEU A 130 -1.00 10.55 19.31
N ASP A 131 -1.47 10.68 20.55
CA ASP A 131 -2.07 11.91 21.07
C ASP A 131 -1.76 12.05 22.57
N GLY A 132 -2.27 13.07 23.26
CA GLY A 132 -2.09 13.19 24.70
C GLY A 132 -2.78 14.36 25.39
N VAL A 133 -2.49 14.50 26.68
CA VAL A 133 -3.05 15.57 27.52
C VAL A 133 -1.98 16.27 28.36
N ASN A 134 -2.16 17.57 28.55
CA ASN A 134 -1.40 18.37 29.51
C ASN A 134 -2.19 18.54 30.80
N PHE A 135 -1.47 18.57 31.93
CA PHE A 135 -2.01 18.89 33.24
C PHE A 135 -1.55 20.28 33.66
N ASP A 136 -2.48 21.24 33.65
CA ASP A 136 -2.25 22.60 34.16
C ASP A 136 -3.22 22.91 35.33
N PRO A 137 -2.72 23.01 36.58
CA PRO A 137 -1.32 22.85 36.98
C PRO A 137 -0.88 21.37 36.99
N PRO A 138 0.44 21.08 36.91
CA PRO A 138 0.96 19.71 36.98
C PRO A 138 0.57 18.99 38.27
N VAL A 139 0.47 17.66 38.18
CA VAL A 139 -0.02 16.80 39.25
C VAL A 139 1.14 16.25 40.06
N CYS A 140 1.21 16.62 41.35
CA CYS A 140 2.22 16.11 42.26
C CYS A 140 1.81 14.73 42.81
N ILE A 141 2.61 13.71 42.54
CA ILE A 141 2.46 12.36 43.06
C ILE A 141 3.55 12.10 44.11
N PRO A 142 3.18 11.66 45.34
CA PRO A 142 4.16 11.41 46.40
C PRO A 142 5.16 10.30 46.03
N ALA A 143 6.39 10.44 46.53
CA ALA A 143 7.45 9.45 46.37
C ALA A 143 7.00 8.03 46.74
N ASP A 144 7.51 7.04 46.02
CA ASP A 144 7.27 5.60 46.24
C ASP A 144 5.78 5.19 46.16
N SER A 145 4.92 6.01 45.54
CA SER A 145 3.52 5.66 45.25
C SER A 145 3.42 4.76 44.02
N VAL A 146 2.34 3.96 43.94
CA VAL A 146 1.93 3.30 42.70
C VAL A 146 0.89 4.18 42.01
N MET A 147 1.26 4.74 40.87
CA MET A 147 0.44 5.65 40.07
C MET A 147 -0.29 4.87 38.98
N VAL A 148 -1.58 5.12 38.80
CA VAL A 148 -2.38 4.48 37.74
C VAL A 148 -2.92 5.55 36.80
N ILE A 149 -2.66 5.38 35.51
CA ILE A 149 -3.18 6.23 34.44
C ILE A 149 -4.33 5.50 33.77
N GLU A 150 -5.47 6.18 33.64
CA GLU A 150 -6.67 5.65 33.01
C GLU A 150 -7.12 6.55 31.86
N LEU A 151 -7.44 5.95 30.71
CA LEU A 151 -8.28 6.55 29.68
C LEU A 151 -9.70 5.96 29.80
N ALA A 152 -10.65 6.78 30.26
CA ALA A 152 -12.05 6.39 30.42
C ALA A 152 -12.90 6.97 29.29
N THR A 153 -13.40 6.13 28.38
CA THR A 153 -14.22 6.53 27.24
C THR A 153 -15.70 6.30 27.52
N VAL A 154 -16.55 7.19 26.98
CA VAL A 154 -17.98 6.91 26.87
C VAL A 154 -18.26 5.91 25.75
N ALA A 155 -19.51 5.44 25.64
CA ALA A 155 -19.91 4.62 24.50
C ALA A 155 -19.92 5.45 23.21
N SER A 156 -19.34 4.90 22.15
CA SER A 156 -19.34 5.49 20.81
C SER A 156 -20.76 5.54 20.23
N THR A 157 -21.02 6.50 19.35
CA THR A 157 -22.26 6.57 18.57
C THR A 157 -22.24 5.63 17.36
N ASP A 158 -21.05 5.44 16.81
CA ASP A 158 -20.72 4.65 15.62
C ASP A 158 -19.23 4.25 15.68
N GLY A 159 -18.85 3.27 14.88
CA GLY A 159 -17.47 2.83 14.76
C GLY A 159 -16.85 2.22 16.02
N PHE A 160 -15.58 1.85 15.90
CA PHE A 160 -14.82 1.18 16.92
C PHE A 160 -13.76 2.13 17.49
N CYS A 161 -13.85 2.40 18.78
CA CYS A 161 -12.88 3.17 19.55
C CYS A 161 -12.15 2.26 20.54
N ALA A 162 -10.83 2.41 20.63
CA ALA A 162 -9.96 1.75 21.59
C ALA A 162 -8.67 2.56 21.81
N ILE A 163 -7.73 2.00 22.56
CA ILE A 163 -6.35 2.49 22.65
C ILE A 163 -5.52 2.06 21.44
N GLY A 164 -4.45 2.78 21.12
CA GLY A 164 -3.45 2.39 20.13
C GLY A 164 -2.36 1.53 20.76
N THR A 165 -1.95 0.46 20.09
CA THR A 165 -1.07 -0.57 20.64
C THR A 165 0.06 -0.97 19.69
N ASN A 166 1.00 -1.76 20.19
CA ASN A 166 1.98 -2.49 19.39
C ASN A 166 2.27 -3.87 19.98
N SER A 167 3.07 -4.68 19.27
CA SER A 167 3.50 -6.02 19.70
C SER A 167 4.96 -6.10 20.14
N ALA A 168 5.66 -4.97 20.27
CA ALA A 168 7.10 -4.91 20.58
C ALA A 168 7.46 -5.35 22.01
N GLY A 169 6.47 -5.54 22.89
CA GLY A 169 6.62 -5.97 24.27
C GLY A 169 6.53 -4.83 25.28
N GLU A 170 6.11 -5.16 26.51
CA GLU A 170 5.98 -4.21 27.62
C GLU A 170 6.61 -4.71 28.92
N SER A 171 6.95 -3.79 29.82
CA SER A 171 7.44 -4.09 31.17
C SER A 171 6.34 -4.08 32.24
N GLY A 172 5.10 -3.72 31.89
CA GLY A 172 3.94 -3.69 32.78
C GLY A 172 2.63 -3.84 32.00
N PRO A 173 1.61 -4.54 32.56
CA PRO A 173 0.43 -4.94 31.81
C PRO A 173 -0.52 -3.78 31.48
N VAL A 174 -1.24 -3.92 30.37
CA VAL A 174 -2.46 -3.13 30.07
C VAL A 174 -3.67 -3.72 30.77
N TYR A 175 -4.49 -2.87 31.38
CA TYR A 175 -5.73 -3.23 32.06
C TYR A 175 -6.97 -2.73 31.32
N LEU A 176 -8.06 -3.50 31.37
CA LEU A 176 -9.38 -3.14 30.85
C LEU A 176 -10.46 -3.29 31.93
N LEU A 177 -11.36 -2.31 32.00
CA LEU A 177 -12.61 -2.40 32.74
C LEU A 177 -13.77 -1.93 31.85
N SER A 178 -14.84 -2.74 31.76
CA SER A 178 -16.06 -2.36 31.06
C SER A 178 -17.27 -3.09 31.65
N GLY A 179 -18.17 -2.32 32.25
CA GLY A 179 -19.40 -2.85 32.85
C GLY A 179 -20.31 -3.51 31.82
N SER A 180 -20.35 -2.97 30.60
CA SER A 180 -21.11 -3.49 29.47
C SER A 180 -20.72 -4.92 29.06
N CYS A 181 -19.43 -5.30 29.21
CA CYS A 181 -18.94 -6.67 29.00
C CYS A 181 -18.91 -7.52 30.27
N GLY A 182 -19.42 -7.01 31.39
CA GLY A 182 -19.46 -7.72 32.66
C GLY A 182 -18.13 -7.74 33.44
N ILE A 183 -17.16 -6.91 33.04
CA ILE A 183 -15.93 -6.70 33.79
C ILE A 183 -16.17 -5.57 34.79
N THR A 184 -16.28 -5.92 36.07
CA THR A 184 -16.55 -4.96 37.16
C THR A 184 -15.31 -4.53 37.94
N GLU A 185 -14.18 -5.17 37.67
CA GLU A 185 -12.85 -4.89 38.23
C GLU A 185 -11.85 -5.03 37.08
N TYR A 186 -10.75 -4.28 37.07
CA TYR A 186 -9.77 -4.36 36.00
C TYR A 186 -9.26 -5.79 35.82
N VAL A 187 -9.15 -6.19 34.56
CA VAL A 187 -8.46 -7.42 34.13
C VAL A 187 -7.32 -7.03 33.21
N THR A 188 -6.26 -7.82 33.16
CA THR A 188 -5.20 -7.56 32.19
C THR A 188 -5.64 -7.98 30.78
N TYR A 189 -5.08 -7.37 29.74
CA TYR A 189 -5.26 -7.84 28.37
C TYR A 189 -4.86 -9.32 28.22
N SER A 190 -3.82 -9.75 28.94
CA SER A 190 -3.40 -11.16 29.02
C SER A 190 -4.51 -12.07 29.58
N ASP A 191 -5.18 -11.67 30.67
CA ASP A 191 -6.27 -12.46 31.28
C ASP A 191 -7.47 -12.66 30.34
N ILE A 192 -7.65 -11.77 29.37
CA ILE A 192 -8.71 -11.85 28.34
C ILE A 192 -8.20 -12.34 26.98
N GLY A 193 -6.93 -12.78 26.88
CA GLY A 193 -6.37 -13.48 25.73
C GLY A 193 -5.71 -12.61 24.67
N PHE A 194 -5.27 -11.41 25.03
CA PHE A 194 -4.62 -10.44 24.13
C PHE A 194 -3.21 -10.08 24.63
N ASP A 195 -2.37 -11.11 24.77
CA ASP A 195 -1.02 -10.98 25.34
C ASP A 195 -0.08 -10.07 24.52
N ASP A 196 -0.34 -9.94 23.21
CA ASP A 196 0.57 -9.28 22.26
C ASP A 196 0.18 -7.82 21.97
N LEU A 197 -0.82 -7.26 22.66
CA LEU A 197 -1.29 -5.89 22.45
C LEU A 197 -0.93 -5.00 23.63
N HIS A 198 0.11 -4.20 23.44
CA HIS A 198 0.69 -3.34 24.47
C HIS A 198 0.31 -1.88 24.21
N TRP A 199 -0.34 -1.20 25.17
CA TRP A 199 -0.74 0.20 25.02
C TRP A 199 0.49 1.10 24.89
N VAL A 200 0.65 1.81 23.78
CA VAL A 200 1.74 2.80 23.66
C VAL A 200 1.42 3.97 24.57
N GLN A 201 2.25 4.21 25.60
CA GLN A 201 2.04 5.31 26.56
C GLN A 201 3.35 5.76 27.20
N THR A 202 3.54 7.08 27.24
CA THR A 202 4.67 7.72 27.92
C THR A 202 4.19 8.85 28.81
N VAL A 203 4.67 8.87 30.06
CA VAL A 203 4.35 9.87 31.08
C VAL A 203 5.53 10.82 31.24
N TYR A 204 5.28 12.10 31.09
CA TYR A 204 6.32 13.13 31.15
C TYR A 204 6.15 14.00 32.39
N GLY A 205 7.26 14.35 33.01
CA GLY A 205 7.24 15.17 34.21
C GLY A 205 8.60 15.48 34.80
N ASN A 206 8.58 15.92 36.05
CA ASN A 206 9.75 16.37 36.78
C ASN A 206 9.89 15.70 38.15
N LEU A 207 11.14 15.53 38.61
CA LEU A 207 11.41 15.11 39.98
C LEU A 207 11.16 16.26 40.97
N GLY A 208 10.52 15.93 42.08
CA GLY A 208 9.99 16.88 43.05
C GLY A 208 8.65 17.47 42.61
N CYS A 209 8.10 18.35 43.44
CA CYS A 209 6.83 19.02 43.15
C CYS A 209 7.00 20.53 43.27
N ASP A 210 7.58 21.13 42.23
CA ASP A 210 7.64 22.59 42.09
C ASP A 210 6.62 23.02 41.04
N PRO A 211 5.50 23.64 41.40
CA PRO A 211 4.48 24.06 40.44
C PRO A 211 4.97 25.15 39.46
N SER A 212 6.18 25.70 39.65
CA SER A 212 6.83 26.59 38.69
C SER A 212 7.72 25.87 37.67
N ASN A 213 7.96 24.56 37.83
CA ASN A 213 8.74 23.73 36.92
C ASN A 213 7.82 22.87 36.05
N THR A 214 7.08 23.54 35.16
CA THR A 214 6.13 22.90 34.25
C THR A 214 6.82 22.59 32.93
N CYS A 215 6.85 21.33 32.52
CA CYS A 215 7.14 20.99 31.12
C CYS A 215 5.81 20.74 30.40
N VAL A 216 5.65 21.24 29.18
CA VAL A 216 4.42 21.07 28.39
C VAL A 216 4.75 20.11 27.26
N CYS A 217 3.92 19.09 27.05
CA CYS A 217 4.02 18.24 25.88
C CYS A 217 3.15 18.83 24.78
N GLU A 218 3.71 19.00 23.60
CA GLU A 218 2.91 19.29 22.42
C GLU A 218 2.49 17.96 21.77
N PHE A 219 1.19 17.82 21.53
CA PHE A 219 0.59 16.63 20.93
C PHE A 219 0.02 17.02 19.58
N GLY A 220 0.54 16.41 18.51
CA GLY A 220 0.29 16.81 17.12
C GLY A 220 1.49 17.53 16.49
N PRO A 221 1.42 17.93 15.20
CA PRO A 221 2.35 18.94 14.67
C PRO A 221 2.34 20.17 15.59
N PRO A 222 3.47 20.90 15.71
CA PRO A 222 3.66 21.93 16.75
C PRO A 222 2.47 22.88 16.83
N GLN A 223 2.15 23.44 18.00
CA GLN A 223 1.28 24.63 18.06
C GLN A 223 2.11 25.92 18.11
N SER A 224 3.23 25.96 17.38
CA SER A 224 4.08 27.13 17.29
C SER A 224 3.73 27.96 16.06
N ASN A 225 3.05 29.09 16.30
CA ASN A 225 2.60 30.01 15.26
C ASN A 225 3.74 30.40 14.31
N CYS A 226 3.67 30.00 13.05
CA CYS A 226 4.69 30.30 12.03
C CYS A 226 5.03 31.79 11.90
N PHE A 227 4.12 32.68 12.29
CA PHE A 227 4.25 34.13 12.16
C PHE A 227 4.75 34.83 13.44
N GLU A 228 5.10 34.07 14.47
CA GLU A 228 5.68 34.61 15.72
C GLU A 228 7.04 33.98 16.02
N VAL A 229 7.94 34.77 16.63
CA VAL A 229 9.29 34.28 16.97
C VAL A 229 9.18 33.38 18.16
N HIS A 230 9.73 32.19 18.05
CA HIS A 230 9.73 31.22 19.13
C HIS A 230 11.04 30.40 19.14
N PRO A 231 11.53 29.96 20.31
CA PRO A 231 12.85 29.33 20.44
C PRO A 231 12.91 27.90 19.85
N GLU A 232 11.77 27.29 19.58
CA GLU A 232 11.62 25.95 19.02
C GLU A 232 11.90 25.94 17.51
N PRO A 233 12.50 24.88 16.93
CA PRO A 233 12.54 24.71 15.47
C PRO A 233 11.19 24.23 14.91
N GLY A 234 10.87 24.63 13.67
CA GLY A 234 9.62 24.25 12.98
C GLY A 234 8.43 25.16 13.31
N CYS A 235 7.25 24.93 12.72
CA CYS A 235 6.05 25.70 13.03
C CYS A 235 4.74 24.90 12.90
N ASP A 236 3.60 25.50 13.23
CA ASP A 236 2.29 24.84 13.35
C ASP A 236 1.56 24.57 12.05
N ASP A 237 2.00 25.23 10.98
CA ASP A 237 1.57 24.95 9.62
C ASP A 237 2.66 24.11 8.92
N PRO A 238 2.41 22.80 8.69
CA PRO A 238 3.42 21.89 8.14
C PRO A 238 3.86 22.26 6.72
N ILE A 239 3.01 22.97 5.96
CA ILE A 239 3.34 23.48 4.62
C ILE A 239 4.24 24.70 4.76
N CYS A 240 3.87 25.63 5.65
CA CYS A 240 4.69 26.80 5.92
C CYS A 240 6.07 26.41 6.45
N GLU A 241 6.09 25.42 7.35
CA GLU A 241 7.31 24.85 7.88
C GLU A 241 8.19 24.34 6.74
N GLU A 242 7.70 23.45 5.87
CA GLU A 242 8.48 22.89 4.77
C GLU A 242 9.07 23.97 3.85
N LEU A 243 8.26 24.97 3.46
CA LEU A 243 8.70 26.09 2.63
C LEU A 243 9.80 26.93 3.29
N VAL A 244 9.65 27.23 4.58
CA VAL A 244 10.63 28.00 5.35
C VAL A 244 11.89 27.15 5.63
N CYS A 245 11.75 25.84 5.86
CA CYS A 245 12.85 24.90 6.05
C CYS A 245 13.72 24.79 4.78
N ASP A 246 13.10 24.76 3.61
CA ASP A 246 13.81 24.72 2.33
C ASP A 246 14.55 26.03 2.05
N PHE A 247 13.94 27.15 2.40
CA PHE A 247 14.58 28.45 2.32
C PHE A 247 15.76 28.57 3.30
N ASN A 248 15.56 28.13 4.54
CA ASN A 248 16.57 28.14 5.59
C ASN A 248 16.44 26.91 6.51
N PRO A 249 17.26 25.86 6.30
CA PRO A 249 17.20 24.64 7.10
C PRO A 249 17.50 24.82 8.58
N LEU A 250 17.97 26.00 9.01
CA LEU A 250 18.20 26.30 10.43
C LEU A 250 16.89 26.56 11.17
N CYS A 251 15.85 27.04 10.49
CA CYS A 251 14.53 27.28 11.08
C CYS A 251 13.91 26.00 11.65
N CYS A 252 14.31 24.84 11.11
CA CYS A 252 13.76 23.53 11.48
C CYS A 252 14.81 22.64 12.16
N LYS A 253 15.97 23.21 12.49
CA LYS A 253 17.09 22.50 13.14
C LYS A 253 17.68 23.21 14.35
N LEU A 254 17.40 24.51 14.52
CA LEU A 254 17.96 25.33 15.60
C LEU A 254 16.89 26.11 16.36
N GLU A 255 16.21 27.06 15.70
CA GLU A 255 15.20 27.92 16.33
C GLU A 255 14.38 28.64 15.24
N TRP A 256 13.11 28.91 15.50
CA TRP A 256 12.24 29.74 14.66
C TRP A 256 12.39 31.22 15.00
N ASP A 257 13.54 31.77 14.63
CA ASP A 257 13.93 33.14 14.94
C ASP A 257 13.21 34.21 14.08
N ALA A 258 13.62 35.48 14.25
CA ALA A 258 13.05 36.59 13.49
C ALA A 258 13.24 36.49 11.96
N ASP A 259 14.26 35.76 11.50
CA ASP A 259 14.48 35.53 10.06
C ASP A 259 13.55 34.40 9.57
N CYS A 260 13.27 33.39 10.38
CA CYS A 260 12.28 32.35 10.10
C CYS A 260 10.87 32.91 10.03
N VAL A 261 10.50 33.77 10.97
CA VAL A 261 9.22 34.49 10.95
C VAL A 261 9.13 35.43 9.76
N ALA A 262 10.21 36.10 9.37
CA ALA A 262 10.21 36.94 8.17
C ALA A 262 9.99 36.10 6.90
N ALA A 263 10.63 34.93 6.80
CA ALA A 263 10.40 33.97 5.72
C ALA A 263 8.97 33.43 5.76
N ALA A 264 8.43 33.12 6.94
CA ALA A 264 7.05 32.67 7.10
C ALA A 264 6.04 33.74 6.68
N ASN A 265 6.24 35.00 7.06
CA ASN A 265 5.38 36.10 6.59
C ASN A 265 5.45 36.29 5.06
N ASP A 266 6.59 35.99 4.44
CA ASP A 266 6.77 36.11 3.00
C ASP A 266 6.24 34.87 2.23
N LEU A 267 6.26 33.69 2.83
CA LEU A 267 5.93 32.41 2.20
C LEU A 267 4.55 31.87 2.60
N CYS A 268 3.98 32.31 3.72
CA CYS A 268 2.88 31.61 4.39
C CYS A 268 1.67 32.45 4.83
N ASP A 269 1.75 33.79 4.93
CA ASP A 269 0.66 34.66 5.49
C ASP A 269 -0.53 34.75 4.52
N GLY A 270 -1.28 33.65 4.41
CA GLY A 270 -2.43 33.53 3.53
C GLY A 270 -2.03 33.85 2.09
N THR A 271 -1.50 32.84 1.40
CA THR A 271 -1.39 32.70 -0.05
C THR A 271 -0.28 33.47 -0.75
N THR A 272 0.72 32.76 -1.22
CA THR A 272 0.95 32.56 -2.65
C THR A 272 2.24 31.76 -2.81
N LEU A 273 2.13 30.48 -3.19
CA LEU A 273 3.24 29.78 -3.83
C LEU A 273 3.71 30.67 -5.00
N PRO A 274 5.01 31.03 -5.10
CA PRO A 274 5.48 31.89 -6.16
C PRO A 274 5.25 31.21 -7.51
N CYS A 275 4.18 31.63 -8.18
CA CYS A 275 3.67 30.96 -9.35
C CYS A 275 3.32 32.01 -10.41
N GLU A 276 4.02 31.96 -11.54
CA GLU A 276 3.67 32.76 -12.71
C GLU A 276 2.66 31.96 -13.54
N LEU A 277 1.38 32.34 -13.44
CA LEU A 277 0.32 31.70 -14.22
C LEU A 277 0.54 31.98 -15.72
N PRO A 278 0.68 30.95 -16.57
CA PRO A 278 0.85 31.15 -18.00
C PRO A 278 -0.40 31.80 -18.62
N GLU A 279 -0.21 32.59 -19.68
CA GLU A 279 -1.36 33.15 -20.42
C GLU A 279 -2.16 32.02 -21.07
N CYS A 280 -3.44 31.93 -20.71
CA CYS A 280 -4.37 30.99 -21.34
C CYS A 280 -5.62 31.71 -21.83
N SER A 281 -6.02 31.44 -23.08
CA SER A 281 -7.17 32.11 -23.70
C SER A 281 -8.51 31.40 -23.48
N VAL A 282 -8.47 30.19 -22.91
CA VAL A 282 -9.65 29.42 -22.55
C VAL A 282 -9.87 29.64 -21.06
N SER A 283 -11.09 30.06 -20.73
CA SER A 283 -11.56 30.12 -19.35
C SER A 283 -12.52 28.96 -19.15
N GLU A 284 -12.55 28.40 -17.95
CA GLU A 284 -13.65 27.55 -17.54
C GLU A 284 -14.98 28.32 -17.66
N ASP A 285 -16.05 27.61 -17.98
CA ASP A 285 -17.42 28.15 -18.06
C ASP A 285 -18.11 28.08 -16.69
N GLU A 286 -17.34 28.30 -15.63
CA GLU A 286 -17.71 28.20 -14.22
C GLU A 286 -17.30 29.50 -13.50
N PRO A 287 -18.23 30.18 -12.81
CA PRO A 287 -17.85 31.22 -11.88
C PRO A 287 -17.45 30.59 -10.54
N CYS A 288 -16.32 31.02 -10.00
CA CYS A 288 -15.94 30.74 -8.62
C CYS A 288 -17.15 30.81 -7.65
N GLY A 289 -17.23 29.84 -6.75
CA GLY A 289 -18.30 29.72 -5.74
C GLY A 289 -19.45 28.80 -6.15
N GLU A 290 -19.45 28.31 -7.39
CA GLU A 290 -20.28 27.21 -7.86
C GLU A 290 -19.42 25.92 -7.95
N ASP A 291 -20.05 24.79 -8.26
CA ASP A 291 -19.39 23.52 -8.63
C ASP A 291 -20.22 22.90 -9.78
N LEU A 292 -19.87 23.22 -11.03
CA LEU A 292 -20.61 22.90 -12.25
C LEU A 292 -19.92 21.81 -13.08
N ASN A 293 -18.63 21.57 -12.85
CA ASN A 293 -17.82 20.56 -13.51
C ASN A 293 -17.19 19.56 -12.52
N GLY A 294 -17.78 19.39 -11.33
CA GLY A 294 -17.42 18.46 -10.25
C GLY A 294 -17.30 16.97 -10.61
N GLY A 295 -17.45 16.61 -11.87
CA GLY A 295 -17.30 15.25 -12.38
C GLY A 295 -18.08 14.23 -11.56
N CYS A 296 -17.41 13.18 -11.13
CA CYS A 296 -18.06 12.09 -10.38
C CYS A 296 -18.45 12.46 -8.94
N ASN A 297 -18.08 13.64 -8.43
CA ASN A 297 -18.52 14.13 -7.12
C ASN A 297 -19.96 14.67 -7.14
N MET A 298 -20.52 14.90 -8.33
CA MET A 298 -21.89 15.39 -8.49
C MET A 298 -22.92 14.27 -8.61
N ASP A 299 -24.17 14.55 -8.20
CA ASP A 299 -25.33 13.65 -8.38
C ASP A 299 -25.55 13.24 -9.86
N VAL A 300 -25.21 14.15 -10.78
CA VAL A 300 -25.17 13.89 -12.21
C VAL A 300 -23.80 14.35 -12.70
N PRO A 301 -22.92 13.43 -13.12
CA PRO A 301 -21.59 13.79 -13.56
C PRO A 301 -21.60 14.73 -14.76
N GLU A 302 -20.85 15.81 -14.66
CA GLU A 302 -20.62 16.83 -15.69
C GLU A 302 -19.13 17.16 -15.68
N PHE A 303 -18.55 17.34 -16.86
CA PHE A 303 -17.12 17.51 -17.03
C PHE A 303 -16.86 18.70 -17.95
N GLY A 304 -15.84 19.50 -17.60
CA GLY A 304 -15.20 20.40 -18.54
C GLY A 304 -14.46 19.61 -19.63
N SER A 305 -13.89 20.32 -20.59
CA SER A 305 -13.06 19.71 -21.64
C SER A 305 -11.73 20.43 -21.78
N ILE A 306 -10.65 19.68 -21.95
CA ILE A 306 -9.32 20.21 -22.27
C ILE A 306 -8.75 19.46 -23.48
N GLU A 307 -8.18 20.19 -24.44
CA GLU A 307 -7.53 19.59 -25.61
C GLU A 307 -6.04 19.30 -25.32
N ILE A 308 -5.49 18.26 -25.94
CA ILE A 308 -4.04 17.99 -25.89
C ILE A 308 -3.26 19.16 -26.49
N GLY A 309 -2.27 19.66 -25.75
CA GLY A 309 -1.51 20.88 -26.07
C GLY A 309 -2.25 22.17 -25.70
N GLY A 310 -3.42 22.06 -25.08
CA GLY A 310 -4.25 23.18 -24.63
C GLY A 310 -4.01 23.56 -23.16
N CYS A 311 -4.78 24.54 -22.72
CA CYS A 311 -4.80 25.04 -21.36
C CYS A 311 -6.22 25.46 -20.98
N VAL A 312 -6.51 25.56 -19.69
CA VAL A 312 -7.72 26.19 -19.15
C VAL A 312 -7.32 27.10 -17.98
N SER A 313 -7.84 28.33 -17.97
CA SER A 313 -7.80 29.20 -16.80
C SER A 313 -9.05 28.96 -16.00
N GLY A 314 -8.89 28.69 -14.71
CA GLY A 314 -10.01 28.38 -13.85
C GLY A 314 -9.90 29.02 -12.48
N THR A 315 -10.91 28.77 -11.67
CA THR A 315 -11.04 29.20 -10.31
C THR A 315 -11.49 28.05 -9.44
N PHE A 316 -11.01 28.01 -8.21
CA PHE A 316 -11.48 27.03 -7.22
C PHE A 316 -11.71 27.68 -5.87
N TRP A 317 -12.38 26.97 -4.98
CA TRP A 317 -12.63 27.40 -3.61
C TRP A 317 -12.88 26.21 -2.69
N ALA A 318 -12.68 26.42 -1.39
CA ALA A 318 -12.92 25.42 -0.36
C ALA A 318 -13.49 26.09 0.91
N ASP A 319 -14.79 25.88 1.18
CA ASP A 319 -15.53 26.44 2.34
C ASP A 319 -16.28 25.31 3.05
N LEU A 320 -15.61 24.17 3.28
CA LEU A 320 -16.09 23.20 4.26
C LEU A 320 -15.86 23.81 5.65
N ASP A 321 -16.84 23.69 6.54
CA ASP A 321 -16.61 24.05 7.94
C ASP A 321 -15.82 22.95 8.67
N ALA A 322 -15.40 23.23 9.91
CA ALA A 322 -14.65 22.29 10.75
C ALA A 322 -15.39 20.96 11.04
N LYS A 323 -16.63 20.76 10.58
CA LYS A 323 -17.40 19.52 10.67
C LYS A 323 -17.52 18.81 9.31
N GLY A 324 -16.85 19.32 8.27
CA GLY A 324 -17.00 18.87 6.89
C GLY A 324 -18.35 19.24 6.28
N GLU A 325 -19.11 20.16 6.89
CA GLU A 325 -20.37 20.66 6.34
C GLU A 325 -20.06 21.88 5.44
N GLY A 326 -20.36 21.78 4.15
CA GLY A 326 -20.07 22.83 3.16
C GLY A 326 -19.95 22.23 1.76
N SER A 327 -19.36 22.97 0.84
CA SER A 327 -18.95 22.43 -0.46
C SER A 327 -17.54 22.87 -0.79
N ARG A 328 -16.95 22.24 -1.80
CA ARG A 328 -15.64 22.57 -2.31
C ARG A 328 -15.70 22.37 -3.82
N ASP A 329 -15.01 23.26 -4.52
CA ASP A 329 -14.87 23.17 -5.96
C ASP A 329 -13.95 22.03 -6.36
N THR A 330 -14.35 21.28 -7.37
CA THR A 330 -13.48 20.29 -8.01
C THR A 330 -13.64 20.36 -9.50
N ASP A 331 -12.55 20.64 -10.21
CA ASP A 331 -12.59 20.80 -11.66
C ASP A 331 -12.18 19.53 -12.39
N TRP A 332 -13.09 18.97 -13.18
CA TRP A 332 -12.85 17.74 -13.94
C TRP A 332 -12.87 18.03 -15.44
N TYR A 333 -11.71 17.92 -16.10
CA TYR A 333 -11.55 18.17 -17.52
C TYR A 333 -11.34 16.88 -18.32
N ALA A 334 -12.34 16.49 -19.12
CA ALA A 334 -12.24 15.32 -20.00
C ALA A 334 -11.37 15.59 -21.24
N PHE A 335 -10.58 14.59 -21.62
CA PHE A 335 -9.77 14.59 -22.84
C PHE A 335 -9.68 13.18 -23.45
N THR A 336 -9.29 13.08 -24.73
CA THR A 336 -9.15 11.81 -25.45
C THR A 336 -7.78 11.71 -26.10
N LEU A 337 -7.20 10.52 -26.03
CA LEU A 337 -5.95 10.13 -26.70
C LEU A 337 -6.25 9.16 -27.85
N ASP A 338 -5.62 9.42 -29.00
CA ASP A 338 -5.74 8.57 -30.20
C ASP A 338 -4.63 7.50 -30.28
N GLU A 339 -3.50 7.73 -29.61
CA GLU A 339 -2.33 6.86 -29.56
C GLU A 339 -1.70 6.87 -28.15
N ALA A 340 -1.00 5.79 -27.79
CA ALA A 340 -0.31 5.70 -26.51
C ALA A 340 0.66 6.88 -26.37
N SER A 341 0.62 7.57 -25.22
CA SER A 341 1.39 8.78 -24.99
C SER A 341 1.77 8.94 -23.52
N THR A 342 2.95 9.51 -23.26
CA THR A 342 3.23 10.10 -21.94
C THR A 342 2.45 11.40 -21.83
N VAL A 343 1.47 11.44 -20.94
CA VAL A 343 0.61 12.59 -20.68
C VAL A 343 1.11 13.33 -19.45
N THR A 344 1.31 14.63 -19.60
CA THR A 344 1.75 15.53 -18.54
C THR A 344 0.66 16.58 -18.34
N PHE A 345 0.10 16.60 -17.14
CA PHE A 345 -0.89 17.57 -16.68
C PHE A 345 -0.24 18.48 -15.64
N GLU A 346 -0.21 19.77 -15.93
CA GLU A 346 0.44 20.78 -15.09
C GLU A 346 -0.60 21.77 -14.57
N VAL A 347 -0.60 22.02 -13.26
CA VAL A 347 -1.48 23.01 -12.62
C VAL A 347 -0.63 24.12 -12.02
N TYR A 348 -0.88 25.34 -12.47
CA TYR A 348 -0.24 26.56 -12.00
C TYR A 348 -1.23 27.29 -11.11
N SER A 349 -0.98 27.32 -9.80
CA SER A 349 -1.72 28.16 -8.89
C SER A 349 -0.79 28.76 -7.83
N THR A 350 -1.23 29.87 -7.28
CA THR A 350 -0.61 30.44 -6.09
C THR A 350 -1.04 29.68 -4.82
N GLN A 351 -1.98 28.73 -4.92
CA GLN A 351 -2.30 27.80 -3.83
C GLN A 351 -1.66 26.45 -4.08
N LEU A 352 -1.53 25.68 -3.00
CA LEU A 352 -1.35 24.25 -3.14
C LEU A 352 -2.59 23.64 -3.80
N THR A 353 -2.35 22.75 -4.74
CA THR A 353 -3.39 22.11 -5.54
C THR A 353 -3.20 20.61 -5.51
N THR A 354 -4.30 19.88 -5.63
CA THR A 354 -4.30 18.47 -6.01
C THR A 354 -4.47 18.40 -7.53
N ALA A 355 -3.48 17.84 -8.22
CA ALA A 355 -3.52 17.61 -9.67
C ALA A 355 -3.50 16.11 -9.95
N LEU A 356 -4.51 15.56 -10.65
CA LEU A 356 -4.59 14.12 -10.92
C LEU A 356 -4.85 13.84 -12.40
N LEU A 357 -4.37 12.69 -12.87
CA LEU A 357 -4.91 12.01 -14.05
C LEU A 357 -5.74 10.82 -13.57
N ILE A 358 -6.97 10.71 -14.06
CA ILE A 358 -7.94 9.72 -13.60
C ILE A 358 -8.69 9.07 -14.78
N THR A 359 -9.30 7.91 -14.54
CA THR A 359 -10.10 7.21 -15.56
C THR A 359 -11.39 7.98 -15.87
N GLY A 360 -11.87 7.89 -17.12
CA GLY A 360 -13.07 8.63 -17.56
C GLY A 360 -14.43 8.07 -17.11
N GLY A 361 -14.46 7.07 -16.22
CA GLY A 361 -15.68 6.44 -15.72
C GLY A 361 -16.15 7.01 -14.38
N CYS A 362 -17.41 6.79 -14.00
CA CYS A 362 -17.88 6.99 -12.62
C CYS A 362 -18.36 5.63 -12.05
N PRO A 363 -17.76 5.11 -10.96
CA PRO A 363 -16.71 5.73 -10.15
C PRO A 363 -15.38 5.84 -10.91
N ALA A 364 -14.68 6.97 -10.70
CA ALA A 364 -13.37 7.22 -11.30
C ALA A 364 -12.26 6.63 -10.43
N GLU A 365 -11.19 6.18 -11.08
CA GLU A 365 -9.99 5.65 -10.42
C GLU A 365 -8.81 6.59 -10.68
N ILE A 366 -8.01 6.85 -9.66
CA ILE A 366 -6.81 7.68 -9.75
C ILE A 366 -5.72 6.88 -10.47
N ILE A 367 -5.19 7.42 -11.57
CA ILE A 367 -4.09 6.81 -12.32
C ILE A 367 -2.76 7.32 -11.78
N THR A 368 -2.65 8.64 -11.61
CA THR A 368 -1.48 9.28 -11.00
C THR A 368 -1.88 10.59 -10.33
N ALA A 369 -1.06 11.01 -9.36
CA ALA A 369 -1.17 12.28 -8.68
C ALA A 369 0.10 13.10 -8.90
N GLY A 370 -0.05 14.42 -8.91
CA GLY A 370 1.07 15.33 -8.95
C GLY A 370 1.72 15.53 -7.58
N ASN A 371 2.75 16.36 -7.54
CA ASN A 371 3.50 16.67 -6.33
C ASN A 371 2.96 17.97 -5.70
N ASP A 372 2.16 17.83 -4.62
CA ASP A 372 1.23 18.84 -4.11
C ASP A 372 1.87 20.12 -3.51
N ALA A 373 3.21 20.23 -3.50
CA ALA A 373 3.98 21.36 -2.96
C ALA A 373 4.69 22.25 -4.02
N ASN A 374 4.42 22.07 -5.32
CA ASN A 374 5.13 22.80 -6.39
C ASN A 374 4.21 23.61 -7.32
N CYS A 375 4.76 24.65 -7.96
CA CYS A 375 4.15 25.31 -9.12
C CYS A 375 5.12 25.22 -10.32
N PRO A 376 4.71 24.59 -11.43
CA PRO A 376 3.47 23.83 -11.56
C PRO A 376 3.44 22.57 -10.67
N ASN A 377 2.25 22.19 -10.20
CA ASN A 377 2.01 20.83 -9.73
C ASN A 377 1.86 19.94 -10.97
N VAL A 378 2.68 18.89 -11.10
CA VAL A 378 2.79 18.08 -12.31
C VAL A 378 2.38 16.64 -12.04
N ALA A 379 1.28 16.21 -12.66
CA ALA A 379 0.88 14.81 -12.74
C ALA A 379 1.28 14.25 -14.12
N GLU A 380 2.14 13.23 -14.15
CA GLU A 380 2.62 12.63 -15.39
C GLU A 380 2.44 11.12 -15.37
N PHE A 381 1.90 10.56 -16.47
CA PHE A 381 1.75 9.12 -16.62
C PHE A 381 1.67 8.69 -18.08
N CYS A 382 2.02 7.43 -18.35
CA CYS A 382 1.81 6.85 -19.66
C CYS A 382 0.38 6.33 -19.82
N LEU A 383 -0.36 6.87 -20.77
CA LEU A 383 -1.74 6.47 -21.04
C LEU A 383 -1.88 5.86 -22.43
N GLU A 384 -2.58 4.73 -22.48
CA GLU A 384 -3.03 4.08 -23.72
C GLU A 384 -4.12 4.92 -24.42
N PRO A 385 -4.48 4.64 -25.70
CA PRO A 385 -5.58 5.31 -26.37
C PRO A 385 -6.90 5.16 -25.60
N GLY A 386 -7.57 6.27 -25.32
CA GLY A 386 -8.74 6.26 -24.45
C GLY A 386 -9.25 7.64 -24.09
N THR A 387 -10.33 7.67 -23.31
CA THR A 387 -10.88 8.90 -22.72
C THR A 387 -10.57 8.92 -21.23
N TYR A 388 -9.99 10.04 -20.80
CA TYR A 388 -9.49 10.26 -19.45
C TYR A 388 -9.97 11.61 -18.93
N VAL A 389 -9.72 11.86 -17.65
CA VAL A 389 -10.02 13.14 -17.01
C VAL A 389 -8.77 13.65 -16.31
N ALA A 390 -8.53 14.96 -16.44
CA ALA A 390 -7.57 15.69 -15.64
C ALA A 390 -8.33 16.45 -14.54
N PHE A 391 -7.89 16.30 -13.30
CA PHE A 391 -8.58 16.83 -12.12
C PHE A 391 -7.74 17.93 -11.46
N VAL A 392 -8.38 19.03 -11.08
CA VAL A 392 -7.79 20.12 -10.28
C VAL A 392 -8.69 20.45 -9.12
N ALA A 393 -8.11 20.64 -7.94
CA ALA A 393 -8.78 21.26 -6.82
C ALA A 393 -7.75 21.83 -5.81
N PRO A 394 -8.15 22.65 -4.82
CA PRO A 394 -7.24 23.10 -3.77
C PRO A 394 -6.75 21.92 -2.93
N ALA A 395 -5.50 21.88 -2.46
CA ALA A 395 -5.03 20.74 -1.65
C ALA A 395 -5.72 20.64 -0.27
N PHE A 396 -6.34 21.72 0.19
CA PHE A 396 -7.06 21.84 1.46
C PHE A 396 -8.59 21.85 1.25
N PHE A 397 -9.30 21.65 2.35
CA PHE A 397 -10.76 21.47 2.35
C PHE A 397 -11.52 22.69 2.89
N GLU A 398 -10.85 23.60 3.59
CA GLU A 398 -11.43 24.81 4.16
C GLU A 398 -10.48 26.00 4.04
N GLY A 399 -10.96 27.21 4.35
CA GLY A 399 -10.11 28.39 4.47
C GLY A 399 -9.82 29.15 3.17
N LEU A 400 -10.42 28.77 2.04
CA LEU A 400 -10.30 29.48 0.77
C LEU A 400 -11.68 29.83 0.19
N PRO A 401 -12.36 30.84 0.75
CA PRO A 401 -13.61 31.31 0.16
C PRO A 401 -13.36 31.95 -1.20
N CYS A 402 -14.41 32.02 -2.00
CA CYS A 402 -14.34 32.49 -3.38
C CYS A 402 -14.06 34.00 -3.55
N ASP A 403 -14.04 34.78 -2.46
CA ASP A 403 -13.78 36.22 -2.49
C ASP A 403 -12.33 36.62 -2.17
N THR A 404 -11.41 35.65 -2.22
CA THR A 404 -9.99 35.85 -1.91
C THR A 404 -9.15 36.38 -3.08
N GLY A 405 -9.75 36.52 -4.27
CA GLY A 405 -9.14 37.21 -5.42
C GLY A 405 -8.20 36.30 -6.20
N ASP A 406 -6.95 36.72 -6.44
CA ASP A 406 -6.02 35.98 -7.29
C ASP A 406 -5.63 34.60 -6.73
N GLN A 407 -5.93 34.36 -5.46
CA GLN A 407 -5.72 33.09 -4.75
C GLN A 407 -6.64 31.99 -5.27
N ASN A 408 -7.85 32.34 -5.71
CA ASN A 408 -8.78 31.35 -6.27
C ASN A 408 -8.36 30.91 -7.66
N ASN A 409 -7.45 31.63 -8.33
CA ASN A 409 -7.12 31.36 -9.73
C ASN A 409 -6.13 30.21 -9.88
N TYR A 410 -6.32 29.43 -10.94
CA TYR A 410 -5.32 28.52 -11.48
C TYR A 410 -5.30 28.57 -13.00
N VAL A 411 -4.22 28.07 -13.59
CA VAL A 411 -4.16 27.71 -15.00
C VAL A 411 -3.65 26.29 -15.10
N CYS A 412 -4.39 25.41 -15.75
CA CYS A 412 -3.91 24.07 -16.04
C CYS A 412 -3.51 23.93 -17.52
N THR A 413 -2.52 23.09 -17.79
CA THR A 413 -2.10 22.75 -19.16
C THR A 413 -2.03 21.23 -19.30
N LEU A 414 -2.36 20.73 -20.49
CA LEU A 414 -2.30 19.31 -20.80
C LEU A 414 -1.43 19.10 -22.02
N SER A 415 -0.42 18.26 -21.91
CA SER A 415 0.41 17.87 -23.03
C SER A 415 0.52 16.34 -23.11
N ALA A 416 0.77 15.83 -24.31
CA ALA A 416 1.01 14.42 -24.53
C ALA A 416 2.15 14.25 -25.53
N THR A 417 3.09 13.38 -25.20
CA THR A 417 4.19 12.96 -26.06
C THR A 417 3.92 11.54 -26.54
N PRO A 418 3.62 11.33 -27.84
CA PRO A 418 3.37 9.99 -28.37
C PRO A 418 4.52 9.03 -28.16
N ILE A 419 4.19 7.77 -27.87
CA ILE A 419 5.15 6.66 -27.76
C ILE A 419 4.77 5.55 -28.74
N THR A 420 5.76 5.07 -29.48
CA THR A 420 5.53 4.15 -30.60
C THR A 420 5.39 2.69 -30.19
N GLU A 421 5.89 2.32 -29.01
CA GLU A 421 5.95 0.93 -28.54
C GLU A 421 4.79 0.57 -27.59
N GLY A 422 3.82 1.47 -27.39
CA GLY A 422 2.79 1.33 -26.35
C GLY A 422 3.33 1.72 -24.96
N CYS A 423 2.44 1.84 -23.98
CA CYS A 423 2.86 2.13 -22.62
C CYS A 423 3.63 0.96 -22.01
N PRO A 424 4.66 1.24 -21.20
CA PRO A 424 5.35 0.18 -20.48
C PRO A 424 4.35 -0.58 -19.61
N SER A 425 4.13 -1.86 -19.92
CA SER A 425 3.26 -2.76 -19.16
C SER A 425 4.08 -3.78 -18.41
N THR A 426 3.60 -4.19 -17.24
CA THR A 426 4.19 -5.34 -16.55
C THR A 426 3.73 -6.63 -17.22
N GLY A 427 4.68 -7.39 -17.78
CA GLY A 427 4.44 -8.72 -18.34
C GLY A 427 4.18 -8.79 -19.85
N ASP A 428 4.10 -10.02 -20.33
CA ASP A 428 3.84 -10.45 -21.70
C ASP A 428 2.39 -10.92 -21.90
N GLU A 429 2.01 -11.15 -23.15
CA GLU A 429 0.83 -11.95 -23.48
C GLU A 429 1.25 -13.38 -23.82
N CYS A 430 0.60 -14.39 -23.24
CA CYS A 430 0.89 -15.79 -23.55
C CYS A 430 0.24 -16.22 -24.88
N THR A 431 0.94 -15.94 -25.98
CA THR A 431 0.51 -16.20 -27.37
C THR A 431 0.90 -17.57 -27.91
N LEU A 432 1.90 -18.22 -27.31
CA LEU A 432 2.37 -19.55 -27.73
C LEU A 432 1.49 -20.70 -27.24
N GLY A 433 0.49 -20.42 -26.39
CA GLY A 433 -0.43 -21.42 -25.85
C GLY A 433 0.22 -22.32 -24.80
N GLY A 434 -0.36 -23.51 -24.59
CA GLY A 434 0.08 -24.52 -23.63
C GLY A 434 -1.10 -25.34 -23.16
N ASN A 435 -1.21 -26.58 -23.63
CA ASN A 435 -2.31 -27.48 -23.27
C ASN A 435 -2.21 -28.03 -21.85
N THR A 436 -1.03 -27.92 -21.24
CA THR A 436 -0.75 -28.38 -19.88
C THR A 436 -0.41 -27.17 -19.01
N ALA A 437 -1.17 -26.98 -17.94
CA ALA A 437 -0.91 -26.00 -16.90
C ALA A 437 -0.55 -26.72 -15.59
N LEU A 438 0.53 -26.28 -14.94
CA LEU A 438 0.99 -26.85 -13.68
C LEU A 438 1.12 -25.74 -12.64
N THR A 439 0.54 -25.97 -11.47
CA THR A 439 0.70 -25.13 -10.29
C THR A 439 0.74 -26.01 -9.04
N TYR A 440 1.46 -25.57 -8.02
CA TYR A 440 1.38 -26.16 -6.68
C TYR A 440 0.50 -25.34 -5.73
N ASN A 441 0.07 -24.15 -6.13
CA ASN A 441 -0.86 -23.36 -5.34
C ASN A 441 -2.23 -24.04 -5.28
N LEU A 442 -2.81 -24.12 -4.09
CA LEU A 442 -4.17 -24.66 -3.91
C LEU A 442 -5.25 -23.67 -4.38
N ASP A 443 -4.89 -22.40 -4.47
CA ASP A 443 -5.71 -21.30 -4.98
C ASP A 443 -4.80 -20.36 -5.79
N LEU A 444 -5.28 -19.90 -6.95
CA LEU A 444 -4.56 -18.96 -7.83
C LEU A 444 -5.00 -17.50 -7.64
N THR A 445 -5.87 -17.23 -6.68
CA THR A 445 -6.23 -15.85 -6.30
C THR A 445 -5.02 -15.14 -5.72
N ILE A 446 -4.81 -13.89 -6.14
CA ILE A 446 -3.74 -13.03 -5.62
C ILE A 446 -4.40 -12.01 -4.70
N ASP A 447 -4.18 -12.13 -3.40
CA ASP A 447 -4.79 -11.28 -2.38
C ASP A 447 -3.81 -10.81 -1.30
N GLN A 448 -2.56 -11.27 -1.34
CA GLN A 448 -1.53 -10.94 -0.37
C GLN A 448 -0.22 -10.53 -1.06
N GLY A 449 0.47 -9.53 -0.49
CA GLY A 449 1.84 -9.18 -0.87
C GLY A 449 2.85 -10.25 -0.42
N GLY A 450 4.02 -10.25 -1.03
CA GLY A 450 5.08 -11.21 -0.75
C GLY A 450 6.04 -10.77 0.36
N VAL A 451 6.97 -11.67 0.67
CA VAL A 451 8.05 -11.44 1.64
C VAL A 451 9.32 -11.06 0.88
N ALA A 452 9.98 -9.98 1.25
CA ALA A 452 11.23 -9.54 0.63
C ALA A 452 12.27 -9.14 1.69
N CYS A 453 13.54 -9.29 1.35
CA CYS A 453 14.60 -8.54 2.02
C CYS A 453 14.44 -7.05 1.70
N ALA A 454 14.30 -6.23 2.74
CA ALA A 454 14.02 -4.81 2.61
C ALA A 454 14.53 -4.04 3.84
N ALA A 455 14.77 -2.74 3.68
CA ALA A 455 15.09 -1.83 4.77
C ALA A 455 14.58 -0.42 4.43
N GLY A 456 14.02 0.30 5.41
CA GLY A 456 13.55 1.68 5.20
C GLY A 456 12.44 1.82 4.16
N GLY A 457 11.59 0.80 3.98
CA GLY A 457 10.48 0.83 3.03
C GLY A 457 10.86 0.53 1.57
N ILE A 458 12.13 0.24 1.28
CA ILE A 458 12.61 -0.16 -0.05
C ILE A 458 13.11 -1.60 -0.06
N THR A 459 12.85 -2.31 -1.15
CA THR A 459 13.29 -3.70 -1.34
C THR A 459 14.75 -3.76 -1.82
N THR A 460 15.57 -4.66 -1.27
CA THR A 460 16.93 -4.93 -1.79
C THR A 460 16.88 -5.91 -2.96
N GLU A 461 18.02 -6.40 -3.45
CA GLU A 461 18.01 -7.51 -4.40
C GLU A 461 17.38 -8.76 -3.76
N ASN A 462 16.49 -9.41 -4.51
CA ASN A 462 15.80 -10.61 -4.06
C ASN A 462 15.56 -11.52 -5.25
N THR A 463 15.79 -12.81 -5.03
CA THR A 463 15.36 -13.86 -5.95
C THR A 463 14.39 -14.79 -5.21
N TRP A 464 13.20 -15.01 -5.75
CA TRP A 464 12.24 -15.99 -5.23
C TRP A 464 12.12 -17.16 -6.19
N CYS A 465 11.88 -18.37 -5.69
CA CYS A 465 11.64 -19.50 -6.58
C CYS A 465 10.64 -20.52 -6.05
N VAL A 466 10.12 -21.32 -6.97
CA VAL A 466 9.32 -22.55 -6.74
C VAL A 466 9.88 -23.67 -7.61
N SER A 467 9.71 -24.92 -7.19
CA SER A 467 10.18 -26.11 -7.92
C SER A 467 9.00 -26.99 -8.32
N TYR A 468 9.07 -27.59 -9.51
CA TYR A 468 8.09 -28.53 -10.06
C TYR A 468 8.75 -29.87 -10.39
N ASP A 469 8.22 -30.95 -9.82
CA ASP A 469 8.60 -32.32 -10.15
C ASP A 469 7.87 -32.77 -11.42
N LEU A 470 8.60 -32.87 -12.53
CA LEU A 470 8.06 -33.32 -13.82
C LEU A 470 8.08 -34.85 -13.98
N SER A 471 8.51 -35.60 -12.96
CA SER A 471 8.50 -37.08 -12.97
C SER A 471 7.16 -37.70 -12.53
N VAL A 472 6.18 -36.87 -12.18
CA VAL A 472 4.87 -37.28 -11.66
C VAL A 472 3.72 -36.71 -12.51
N GLY A 473 2.50 -37.19 -12.28
CA GLY A 473 1.31 -36.65 -12.95
C GLY A 473 1.30 -36.88 -14.46
N GLU A 474 0.81 -35.90 -15.21
CA GLU A 474 0.63 -35.96 -16.67
C GLU A 474 1.94 -35.69 -17.44
N THR A 475 2.95 -35.11 -16.78
CA THR A 475 4.29 -34.86 -17.35
C THR A 475 5.24 -36.05 -17.27
N ALA A 476 4.93 -37.03 -16.41
CA ALA A 476 5.79 -38.19 -16.17
C ALA A 476 6.19 -38.92 -17.47
N GLY A 477 7.50 -39.09 -17.69
CA GLY A 477 8.08 -39.76 -18.84
C GLY A 477 8.06 -38.96 -20.15
N SER A 478 7.60 -37.71 -20.14
CA SER A 478 7.56 -36.82 -21.31
C SER A 478 8.44 -35.59 -21.06
N GLU A 479 9.08 -35.08 -22.11
CA GLU A 479 9.69 -33.75 -22.04
C GLU A 479 8.60 -32.69 -21.90
N PHE A 480 8.91 -31.53 -21.32
CA PHE A 480 7.97 -30.43 -21.12
C PHE A 480 8.48 -29.18 -21.82
N GLN A 481 7.71 -28.65 -22.77
CA GLN A 481 7.99 -27.40 -23.44
C GLN A 481 7.36 -26.26 -22.65
N LEU A 482 8.18 -25.52 -21.89
CA LEU A 482 7.74 -24.35 -21.13
C LEU A 482 7.55 -23.15 -22.06
N ASN A 483 6.30 -22.70 -22.18
CA ASN A 483 5.92 -21.57 -23.02
C ASN A 483 5.79 -20.29 -22.19
N CYS A 484 5.03 -20.35 -21.09
CA CYS A 484 4.69 -19.17 -20.29
C CYS A 484 4.72 -19.47 -18.79
N VAL A 485 4.93 -18.42 -18.00
CA VAL A 485 4.82 -18.43 -16.54
C VAL A 485 3.89 -17.30 -16.14
N ASP A 486 2.78 -17.63 -15.49
CA ASP A 486 1.88 -16.67 -14.85
C ASP A 486 2.18 -16.62 -13.37
N PHE A 487 2.32 -15.42 -12.82
CA PHE A 487 2.76 -15.23 -11.44
C PHE A 487 2.23 -13.96 -10.80
N GLY A 488 2.06 -13.99 -9.48
CA GLY A 488 1.70 -12.80 -8.71
C GLY A 488 2.90 -11.90 -8.44
N PHE A 489 2.68 -10.59 -8.53
CA PHE A 489 3.69 -9.56 -8.32
C PHE A 489 3.12 -8.30 -7.65
N THR A 490 3.96 -7.54 -6.95
CA THR A 490 3.61 -6.24 -6.39
C THR A 490 4.81 -5.30 -6.45
N ASN A 491 4.59 -4.04 -6.84
CA ASN A 491 5.59 -3.00 -6.81
C ASN A 491 4.97 -1.66 -6.42
N GLY A 492 5.26 -1.19 -5.22
CA GLY A 492 4.84 0.14 -4.74
C GLY A 492 5.82 1.26 -5.09
N GLY A 493 6.91 0.97 -5.82
CA GLY A 493 7.93 1.93 -6.21
C GLY A 493 7.98 2.19 -7.73
N ASN A 494 9.12 2.72 -8.17
CA ASN A 494 9.39 2.97 -9.59
C ASN A 494 9.61 1.65 -10.34
N GLU A 495 9.68 1.75 -11.67
CA GLU A 495 9.95 0.61 -12.54
C GLU A 495 11.26 -0.12 -12.19
N LEU A 496 11.22 -1.45 -12.16
CA LEU A 496 12.38 -2.31 -11.93
C LEU A 496 12.61 -3.21 -13.15
N ASN A 497 13.86 -3.33 -13.59
CA ASN A 497 14.26 -4.31 -14.59
C ASN A 497 14.62 -5.62 -13.89
N GLY A 498 13.74 -6.61 -13.95
CA GLY A 498 13.98 -7.94 -13.37
C GLY A 498 13.75 -9.05 -14.39
N ALA A 499 13.75 -10.30 -13.95
CA ALA A 499 13.58 -11.42 -14.86
C ALA A 499 12.85 -12.62 -14.25
N ILE A 500 12.15 -13.36 -15.11
CA ILE A 500 11.77 -14.76 -14.83
C ILE A 500 12.83 -15.69 -15.42
N GLN A 501 13.35 -16.59 -14.60
CA GLN A 501 14.42 -17.51 -14.94
C GLN A 501 13.95 -18.95 -14.73
N ALA A 502 14.25 -19.83 -15.67
CA ALA A 502 13.97 -21.26 -15.57
C ALA A 502 15.28 -22.03 -15.38
N TYR A 503 15.33 -22.91 -14.38
CA TYR A 503 16.49 -23.72 -14.02
C TYR A 503 16.13 -25.20 -13.96
N LEU A 504 17.12 -26.04 -14.24
CA LEU A 504 17.10 -27.47 -13.93
C LEU A 504 17.79 -27.69 -12.58
N ASP A 505 17.09 -28.29 -11.62
CA ASP A 505 17.70 -28.81 -10.40
C ASP A 505 18.36 -30.18 -10.69
N GLN A 506 19.67 -30.25 -10.43
CA GLN A 506 20.50 -31.39 -10.77
C GLN A 506 20.47 -32.54 -9.76
N ASP A 507 20.02 -32.31 -8.52
CA ASP A 507 19.97 -33.36 -7.47
C ASP A 507 18.55 -33.71 -7.01
N GLY A 508 17.57 -32.88 -7.39
CA GLY A 508 16.15 -33.05 -7.15
C GLY A 508 15.74 -32.88 -5.69
N GLY A 509 16.59 -32.21 -4.91
CA GLY A 509 16.33 -31.80 -3.54
C GLY A 509 15.58 -30.47 -3.46
N ALA A 510 15.86 -29.71 -2.41
CA ALA A 510 15.44 -28.31 -2.34
C ALA A 510 16.47 -27.47 -3.10
N PRO A 511 16.06 -26.46 -3.88
CA PRO A 511 16.98 -25.60 -4.60
C PRO A 511 17.95 -24.94 -3.62
N VAL A 512 19.25 -24.96 -3.92
CA VAL A 512 20.29 -24.35 -3.08
C VAL A 512 20.68 -22.98 -3.61
N ALA A 513 21.19 -22.88 -4.84
CA ALA A 513 21.53 -21.59 -5.46
C ALA A 513 21.89 -21.73 -6.96
N PRO A 514 21.71 -20.66 -7.77
CA PRO A 514 22.24 -20.60 -9.13
C PRO A 514 23.73 -20.98 -9.20
N GLY A 515 24.07 -21.98 -10.00
CA GLY A 515 25.44 -22.46 -10.20
C GLY A 515 25.99 -23.41 -9.11
N VAL A 516 25.17 -23.76 -8.10
CA VAL A 516 25.50 -24.83 -7.13
C VAL A 516 24.86 -26.14 -7.58
N ASP A 517 23.53 -26.16 -7.60
CA ASP A 517 22.67 -27.27 -8.01
C ASP A 517 21.66 -26.88 -9.10
N LEU A 518 21.54 -25.58 -9.38
CA LEU A 518 20.66 -25.04 -10.42
C LEU A 518 21.43 -24.70 -11.71
N GLU A 519 21.03 -25.34 -12.81
CA GLU A 519 21.53 -25.07 -14.17
C GLU A 519 20.52 -24.23 -14.96
N LEU A 520 20.92 -23.05 -15.43
CA LEU A 520 20.03 -22.13 -16.14
C LEU A 520 19.63 -22.69 -17.51
N LEU A 521 18.33 -22.80 -17.76
CA LEU A 521 17.75 -23.17 -19.05
C LEU A 521 17.43 -21.94 -19.91
N GLY A 522 16.95 -20.87 -19.29
CA GLY A 522 16.65 -19.62 -19.98
C GLY A 522 16.16 -18.49 -19.06
N THR A 523 16.16 -17.27 -19.61
CA THR A 523 15.82 -16.04 -18.89
C THR A 523 14.89 -15.19 -19.75
N ARG A 524 13.83 -14.67 -19.14
CA ARG A 524 12.91 -13.68 -19.72
C ARG A 524 12.98 -12.40 -18.88
N GLU A 525 13.65 -11.38 -19.44
CA GLU A 525 13.75 -10.04 -18.84
C GLU A 525 12.42 -9.29 -18.95
N LEU A 526 11.92 -8.74 -17.85
CA LEU A 526 10.66 -7.98 -17.79
C LEU A 526 10.90 -6.62 -17.13
N LEU A 527 10.09 -5.66 -17.56
CA LEU A 527 9.96 -4.39 -16.85
C LEU A 527 8.79 -4.50 -15.87
N PHE A 528 9.08 -4.29 -14.60
CA PHE A 528 8.11 -4.33 -13.52
C PHE A 528 7.74 -2.91 -13.12
N VAL A 529 6.70 -2.35 -13.71
CA VAL A 529 6.24 -1.00 -13.36
C VAL A 529 5.55 -0.98 -11.99
N GLY A 530 5.40 0.21 -11.40
CA GLY A 530 4.64 0.38 -10.17
C GLY A 530 3.16 0.00 -10.38
N THR A 531 2.58 -0.73 -9.43
CA THR A 531 1.22 -1.26 -9.52
C THR A 531 0.37 -0.85 -8.31
N PRO A 532 -0.91 -0.47 -8.51
CA PRO A 532 -1.85 -0.31 -7.41
C PRO A 532 -2.17 -1.67 -6.78
N GLY A 533 -1.37 -2.08 -5.79
CA GLY A 533 -1.51 -3.36 -5.11
C GLY A 533 -0.96 -4.55 -5.90
N ASN A 534 -1.50 -5.73 -5.61
CA ASN A 534 -1.00 -7.01 -6.12
C ASN A 534 -1.64 -7.36 -7.46
N VAL A 535 -0.82 -7.73 -8.45
CA VAL A 535 -1.26 -8.02 -9.82
C VAL A 535 -0.76 -9.37 -10.31
N GLY A 536 -1.45 -9.95 -11.28
CA GLY A 536 -0.95 -11.08 -12.07
C GLY A 536 -0.11 -10.60 -13.24
N VAL A 537 1.00 -11.29 -13.49
CA VAL A 537 1.98 -10.99 -14.54
C VAL A 537 2.28 -12.27 -15.30
N THR A 538 2.45 -12.15 -16.61
CA THR A 538 2.84 -13.26 -17.47
C THR A 538 4.25 -13.03 -18.01
N ALA A 539 5.06 -14.09 -18.10
CA ALA A 539 6.34 -14.11 -18.81
C ALA A 539 6.28 -15.18 -19.90
N GLN A 540 6.47 -14.79 -21.17
CA GLN A 540 6.54 -15.73 -22.29
C GLN A 540 8.00 -15.98 -22.69
N PHE A 541 8.38 -17.26 -22.82
CA PHE A 541 9.65 -17.66 -23.40
C PHE A 541 9.50 -17.86 -24.91
N ASP A 542 10.19 -17.02 -25.70
CA ASP A 542 10.28 -17.13 -27.15
C ASP A 542 11.76 -17.14 -27.61
N PRO A 543 12.32 -18.30 -28.04
CA PRO A 543 11.63 -19.59 -28.22
C PRO A 543 11.29 -20.28 -26.89
N PRO A 544 10.28 -21.18 -26.86
CA PRO A 544 9.97 -21.99 -25.70
C PRO A 544 11.17 -22.78 -25.16
N ILE A 545 11.20 -23.01 -23.85
CA ILE A 545 12.25 -23.78 -23.19
C ILE A 545 11.89 -25.25 -23.20
N CYS A 546 12.76 -26.08 -23.76
CA CYS A 546 12.64 -27.52 -23.61
C CYS A 546 13.21 -28.00 -22.27
N VAL A 547 12.37 -28.64 -21.46
CA VAL A 547 12.74 -29.23 -20.19
C VAL A 547 12.76 -30.77 -20.33
N PRO A 548 13.89 -31.44 -19.99
CA PRO A 548 14.00 -32.90 -20.10
C PRO A 548 12.95 -33.65 -19.27
N ALA A 549 12.54 -34.83 -19.75
CA ALA A 549 11.61 -35.70 -19.03
C ALA A 549 12.12 -36.07 -17.63
N ASP A 550 11.18 -36.27 -16.69
CA ASP A 550 11.44 -36.74 -15.33
C ASP A 550 12.45 -35.87 -14.55
N SER A 551 12.45 -34.56 -14.80
CA SER A 551 13.36 -33.60 -14.15
C SER A 551 12.66 -32.71 -13.12
N GLN A 552 13.45 -31.94 -12.36
CA GLN A 552 12.97 -30.93 -11.42
C GLN A 552 13.21 -29.54 -12.02
N LEU A 553 12.12 -28.84 -12.32
CA LEU A 553 12.11 -27.52 -12.94
C LEU A 553 11.91 -26.45 -11.88
N VAL A 554 12.86 -25.52 -11.76
CA VAL A 554 12.77 -24.38 -10.85
C VAL A 554 12.46 -23.11 -11.64
N ILE A 555 11.41 -22.40 -11.22
CA ILE A 555 11.05 -21.08 -11.75
C ILE A 555 11.41 -20.04 -10.72
N ALA A 556 12.19 -19.04 -11.12
CA ALA A 556 12.67 -17.98 -10.26
C ALA A 556 12.28 -16.59 -10.78
N LEU A 557 11.86 -15.71 -9.88
CA LEU A 557 11.73 -14.27 -10.09
C LEU A 557 12.94 -13.58 -9.48
N ASP A 558 13.75 -12.93 -10.31
CA ASP A 558 14.93 -12.16 -9.92
C ASP A 558 14.66 -10.66 -10.03
N LEU A 559 14.82 -9.94 -8.93
CA LEU A 559 14.63 -8.48 -8.88
C LEU A 559 15.87 -7.77 -8.33
N PRO A 560 16.26 -6.63 -8.93
CA PRO A 560 17.26 -5.74 -8.36
C PRO A 560 16.72 -4.99 -7.13
N ALA A 561 17.61 -4.28 -6.43
CA ALA A 561 17.20 -3.34 -5.38
C ALA A 561 16.37 -2.19 -5.95
N SER A 562 15.31 -1.82 -5.23
CA SER A 562 14.46 -0.67 -5.50
C SER A 562 15.00 0.58 -4.82
N GLU A 563 14.86 1.73 -5.48
CA GLU A 563 15.28 3.03 -4.94
C GLU A 563 14.15 3.80 -4.24
N THR A 564 12.88 3.52 -4.58
CA THR A 564 11.75 4.38 -4.19
C THR A 564 10.58 3.65 -3.53
N GLY A 565 10.55 2.31 -3.50
CA GLY A 565 9.46 1.60 -2.86
C GLY A 565 9.68 0.11 -2.64
N PHE A 566 8.71 -0.52 -2.00
CA PHE A 566 8.71 -1.95 -1.73
C PHE A 566 8.17 -2.73 -2.94
N ALA A 567 8.95 -3.69 -3.42
CA ALA A 567 8.57 -4.64 -4.46
C ALA A 567 8.75 -6.08 -3.96
N SER A 568 7.88 -7.00 -4.38
CA SER A 568 8.01 -8.42 -4.07
C SER A 568 7.19 -9.27 -5.04
N PHE A 569 7.28 -10.59 -4.92
CA PHE A 569 6.22 -11.45 -5.45
C PHE A 569 4.86 -11.12 -4.80
N ALA A 570 3.76 -11.63 -5.34
CA ALA A 570 2.45 -11.62 -4.68
C ALA A 570 1.79 -13.00 -4.73
N GLY A 571 0.89 -13.27 -3.81
CA GLY A 571 0.19 -14.56 -3.75
C GLY A 571 -0.92 -14.61 -2.72
N ASN A 572 -0.98 -15.69 -1.94
CA ASN A 572 -2.03 -15.91 -0.94
C ASN A 572 -1.59 -16.85 0.20
N ALA A 573 -2.48 -17.00 1.19
CA ALA A 573 -2.34 -17.90 2.34
C ALA A 573 -3.14 -19.22 2.19
N ALA A 574 -3.63 -19.56 1.00
CA ALA A 574 -4.51 -20.71 0.78
C ALA A 574 -3.78 -22.07 0.82
N GLY A 575 -2.45 -22.05 0.96
CA GLY A 575 -1.60 -23.24 0.93
C GLY A 575 -1.02 -23.53 -0.45
N SER A 576 0.08 -24.28 -0.46
CA SER A 576 0.72 -24.81 -1.66
C SER A 576 1.30 -26.20 -1.39
N ASP A 577 1.26 -27.08 -2.38
CA ASP A 577 1.86 -28.42 -2.33
C ASP A 577 3.41 -28.37 -2.42
N GLY A 578 3.98 -27.20 -2.71
CA GLY A 578 5.41 -26.93 -2.67
C GLY A 578 5.75 -25.59 -2.01
N PRO A 579 6.92 -25.47 -1.35
CA PRO A 579 7.33 -24.23 -0.70
C PRO A 579 7.75 -23.15 -1.71
N THR A 580 7.58 -21.89 -1.31
CA THR A 580 8.26 -20.75 -1.91
C THR A 580 9.59 -20.53 -1.20
N TYR A 581 10.65 -20.30 -1.97
CA TYR A 581 11.99 -19.99 -1.45
C TYR A 581 12.39 -18.55 -1.74
N ILE A 582 13.32 -18.02 -0.95
CA ILE A 582 13.93 -16.70 -1.13
C ILE A 582 15.45 -16.77 -0.99
N LEU A 583 16.14 -16.02 -1.83
CA LEU A 583 17.58 -15.78 -1.81
C LEU A 583 17.82 -14.26 -1.81
N SER A 584 18.64 -13.77 -0.91
CA SER A 584 19.02 -12.36 -0.82
C SER A 584 20.29 -12.19 0.01
N GLU A 585 21.38 -11.80 -0.63
CA GLU A 585 22.67 -11.61 0.05
C GLU A 585 22.60 -10.48 1.08
N SER A 586 21.84 -9.42 0.78
CA SER A 586 21.59 -8.28 1.67
C SER A 586 20.99 -8.67 3.02
N CYS A 587 20.17 -9.74 3.07
CA CYS A 587 19.63 -10.30 4.31
C CYS A 587 20.44 -11.47 4.87
N GLY A 588 21.62 -11.75 4.30
CA GLY A 588 22.47 -12.87 4.71
C GLY A 588 22.00 -14.24 4.24
N LEU A 589 21.01 -14.30 3.34
CA LEU A 589 20.50 -15.50 2.71
C LEU A 589 21.32 -15.79 1.46
N ASN A 590 22.45 -16.48 1.65
CA ASN A 590 23.40 -16.82 0.57
C ASN A 590 23.02 -18.11 -0.19
N GLU A 591 22.01 -18.82 0.29
CA GLU A 591 21.38 -19.98 -0.32
C GLU A 591 19.86 -19.81 -0.16
N PHE A 592 19.07 -20.42 -1.04
CA PHE A 592 17.62 -20.38 -0.97
C PHE A 592 17.13 -20.94 0.38
N ALA A 593 16.36 -20.12 1.09
CA ALA A 593 15.68 -20.51 2.31
C ALA A 593 14.18 -20.61 2.03
N SER A 594 13.51 -21.65 2.53
CA SER A 594 12.05 -21.70 2.42
C SER A 594 11.43 -20.60 3.28
N LEU A 595 10.38 -19.95 2.79
CA LEU A 595 9.69 -18.88 3.53
C LEU A 595 9.17 -19.39 4.88
N ALA A 596 8.70 -20.64 4.94
CA ALA A 596 8.27 -21.28 6.17
C ALA A 596 9.40 -21.39 7.21
N ASP A 597 10.62 -21.76 6.79
CA ASP A 597 11.76 -21.91 7.69
C ASP A 597 12.26 -20.58 8.27
N ILE A 598 12.00 -19.47 7.57
CA ILE A 598 12.34 -18.12 8.03
C ILE A 598 11.15 -17.38 8.65
N GLY A 599 10.05 -18.08 8.96
CA GLY A 599 8.95 -17.56 9.79
C GLY A 599 7.70 -17.10 9.02
N PHE A 600 7.61 -17.39 7.72
CA PHE A 600 6.48 -17.01 6.86
C PHE A 600 5.81 -18.25 6.23
N PRO A 601 5.20 -19.13 7.04
CA PRO A 601 4.62 -20.39 6.55
C PRO A 601 3.37 -20.20 5.67
N ASP A 602 2.67 -19.08 5.84
CA ASP A 602 1.42 -18.76 5.13
C ASP A 602 1.63 -17.77 3.97
N SER A 603 2.88 -17.61 3.50
CA SER A 603 3.20 -16.77 2.35
C SER A 603 3.58 -17.64 1.16
N HIS A 604 2.64 -17.87 0.25
CA HIS A 604 2.86 -18.67 -0.95
C HIS A 604 2.85 -17.77 -2.19
N TRP A 605 3.95 -17.79 -2.95
CA TRP A 605 3.97 -17.16 -4.26
C TRP A 605 3.01 -17.89 -5.19
N VAL A 606 2.07 -17.17 -5.80
CA VAL A 606 1.16 -17.73 -6.80
C VAL A 606 1.90 -17.83 -8.12
N VAL A 607 2.09 -19.06 -8.62
CA VAL A 607 2.78 -19.36 -9.89
C VAL A 607 2.08 -20.51 -10.62
N GLU A 608 1.77 -20.30 -11.89
CA GLU A 608 1.30 -21.31 -12.83
C GLU A 608 2.20 -21.34 -14.07
N ILE A 609 2.76 -22.50 -14.40
CA ILE A 609 3.51 -22.69 -15.65
C ILE A 609 2.63 -23.31 -16.72
N LYS A 610 2.76 -22.83 -17.95
CA LYS A 610 1.99 -23.29 -19.12
C LYS A 610 2.94 -23.80 -20.20
N GLY A 611 2.60 -24.95 -20.75
CA GLY A 611 3.44 -25.62 -21.73
C GLY A 611 2.76 -26.80 -22.41
N ASP A 612 3.54 -27.48 -23.24
CA ASP A 612 3.11 -28.66 -24.00
C ASP A 612 4.00 -29.88 -23.68
N LEU A 613 3.43 -31.07 -23.80
CA LEU A 613 4.18 -32.32 -23.62
C LEU A 613 4.95 -32.64 -24.91
N GLY A 614 6.26 -32.78 -24.77
CA GLY A 614 7.21 -33.04 -25.85
C GLY A 614 7.92 -31.77 -26.33
N CYS A 615 9.24 -31.84 -26.46
CA CYS A 615 10.03 -30.76 -27.04
C CYS A 615 10.32 -31.02 -28.52
N GLY A 616 9.29 -30.89 -29.35
CA GLY A 616 9.35 -31.31 -30.74
C GLY A 616 8.65 -30.32 -31.66
N GLY A 617 9.26 -29.15 -31.85
CA GLY A 617 8.91 -28.19 -32.91
C GLY A 617 9.97 -28.18 -34.02
N GLU A 618 10.28 -29.33 -34.61
CA GLU A 618 10.33 -29.37 -36.07
C GLU A 618 8.95 -29.90 -36.48
N PRO A 619 8.35 -29.48 -37.61
CA PRO A 619 7.10 -30.09 -38.05
C PRO A 619 7.37 -31.59 -38.11
N THR A 620 6.81 -32.35 -37.16
CA THR A 620 6.62 -33.78 -37.36
C THR A 620 5.92 -33.85 -38.69
N ASP A 621 6.53 -34.53 -39.68
CA ASP A 621 5.93 -34.86 -40.96
C ASP A 621 4.60 -35.56 -40.65
N CYS A 622 3.57 -34.76 -40.42
CA CYS A 622 2.19 -35.12 -40.19
C CYS A 622 1.47 -34.46 -41.35
N PRO A 623 1.72 -34.93 -42.59
CA PRO A 623 1.36 -34.16 -43.77
C PRO A 623 -0.16 -34.01 -43.89
N ALA A 624 -0.92 -34.79 -43.11
CA ALA A 624 -2.36 -34.76 -42.98
C ALA A 624 -2.91 -33.72 -41.99
N ASP A 625 -2.06 -33.06 -41.19
CA ASP A 625 -2.43 -31.87 -40.40
C ASP A 625 -2.26 -30.63 -41.28
N PHE A 626 -3.37 -30.13 -41.81
CA PHE A 626 -3.38 -29.04 -42.78
C PHE A 626 -3.55 -27.67 -42.14
N ASN A 627 -4.10 -27.60 -40.93
CA ASN A 627 -4.27 -26.35 -40.19
C ASN A 627 -3.10 -26.08 -39.22
N ASN A 628 -2.18 -27.04 -39.05
CA ASN A 628 -1.01 -27.04 -38.16
C ASN A 628 -1.40 -26.85 -36.68
N ASP A 629 -2.51 -27.47 -36.28
CA ASP A 629 -2.96 -27.46 -34.88
C ASP A 629 -2.39 -28.63 -34.05
N GLY A 630 -1.57 -29.49 -34.67
CA GLY A 630 -0.92 -30.65 -34.05
C GLY A 630 -1.82 -31.90 -33.96
N VAL A 631 -3.04 -31.86 -34.50
CA VAL A 631 -4.04 -32.93 -34.37
C VAL A 631 -4.81 -33.17 -35.68
N VAL A 632 -4.56 -34.31 -36.34
CA VAL A 632 -5.33 -34.72 -37.52
C VAL A 632 -6.77 -35.07 -37.13
N ASN A 633 -7.71 -34.18 -37.42
CA ASN A 633 -9.09 -34.28 -36.97
C ASN A 633 -10.13 -33.89 -38.05
N GLY A 634 -11.36 -33.57 -37.61
CA GLY A 634 -12.46 -33.19 -38.48
C GLY A 634 -12.21 -31.90 -39.28
N GLU A 635 -11.35 -31.02 -38.79
CA GLU A 635 -10.96 -29.79 -39.46
C GLU A 635 -10.08 -30.08 -40.68
N ASP A 636 -9.07 -30.94 -40.56
CA ASP A 636 -8.22 -31.39 -41.67
C ASP A 636 -8.99 -32.19 -42.71
N LEU A 637 -9.92 -33.04 -42.25
CA LEU A 637 -10.84 -33.72 -43.14
C LEU A 637 -11.69 -32.70 -43.93
N GLY A 638 -12.07 -31.59 -43.30
CA GLY A 638 -12.75 -30.48 -43.96
C GLY A 638 -11.89 -29.85 -45.07
N VAL A 639 -10.60 -29.63 -44.80
CA VAL A 639 -9.63 -29.12 -45.78
C VAL A 639 -9.44 -30.10 -46.95
N LEU A 640 -9.30 -31.40 -46.67
CA LEU A 640 -9.16 -32.44 -47.71
C LEU A 640 -10.39 -32.52 -48.61
N LEU A 641 -11.59 -32.57 -48.02
CA LEU A 641 -12.85 -32.62 -48.76
C LEU A 641 -13.10 -31.34 -49.56
N GLY A 642 -12.65 -30.19 -49.04
CA GLY A 642 -12.69 -28.91 -49.76
C GLY A 642 -11.82 -28.90 -51.02
N ASN A 643 -10.78 -29.74 -51.06
CA ASN A 643 -9.84 -29.89 -52.18
C ASN A 643 -10.09 -31.13 -53.04
N TRP A 644 -11.22 -31.83 -52.85
CA TRP A 644 -11.49 -33.10 -53.53
C TRP A 644 -11.51 -32.97 -55.06
N GLY A 645 -10.74 -33.82 -55.74
CA GLY A 645 -10.59 -33.79 -57.19
C GLY A 645 -9.73 -32.63 -57.71
N CYS A 646 -9.00 -31.93 -56.84
CA CYS A 646 -7.93 -31.02 -57.25
C CYS A 646 -6.95 -31.78 -58.15
N THR A 647 -6.56 -31.16 -59.27
CA THR A 647 -5.53 -31.67 -60.18
C THR A 647 -4.49 -30.58 -60.43
N GLY A 648 -3.23 -30.87 -60.10
CA GLY A 648 -2.11 -29.93 -60.27
C GLY A 648 -1.52 -29.94 -61.68
N ASP A 649 -0.81 -28.87 -62.07
CA ASP A 649 0.13 -28.93 -63.21
C ASP A 649 1.26 -29.92 -62.85
N PRO A 650 1.58 -30.93 -63.69
CA PRO A 650 2.65 -31.89 -63.41
C PRO A 650 4.04 -31.27 -63.16
N ALA A 651 4.24 -30.00 -63.51
CA ALA A 651 5.48 -29.27 -63.23
C ALA A 651 5.51 -28.55 -61.87
N ALA A 652 4.38 -28.40 -61.16
CA ALA A 652 4.27 -27.56 -59.96
C ALA A 652 3.37 -28.09 -58.83
N CYS A 653 2.70 -29.24 -59.01
CA CYS A 653 1.92 -30.00 -58.01
C CYS A 653 1.46 -29.17 -56.78
N SER A 654 0.40 -28.37 -56.94
CA SER A 654 0.02 -27.33 -55.96
C SER A 654 -1.27 -27.67 -55.19
N CYS A 655 -1.61 -28.94 -55.06
CA CYS A 655 -2.79 -29.35 -54.27
C CYS A 655 -2.35 -29.55 -52.82
N VAL A 656 -2.82 -28.68 -51.91
CA VAL A 656 -2.41 -28.66 -50.50
C VAL A 656 -2.77 -29.95 -49.74
N ALA A 657 -3.79 -30.69 -50.20
CA ALA A 657 -4.26 -31.92 -49.57
C ALA A 657 -3.87 -33.22 -50.32
N ASP A 658 -2.89 -33.16 -51.22
CA ASP A 658 -2.31 -34.33 -51.89
C ASP A 658 -1.20 -34.94 -51.01
N LEU A 659 -1.54 -36.04 -50.35
CA LEU A 659 -0.70 -36.70 -49.35
C LEU A 659 0.20 -37.78 -49.96
N ASP A 660 -0.17 -38.34 -51.10
CA ASP A 660 0.63 -39.38 -51.76
C ASP A 660 1.51 -38.84 -52.92
N GLY A 661 1.40 -37.55 -53.21
CA GLY A 661 2.23 -36.79 -54.16
C GLY A 661 1.93 -37.11 -55.62
N ASN A 662 0.73 -37.63 -55.92
CA ASN A 662 0.33 -38.02 -57.28
C ASN A 662 -0.33 -36.88 -58.09
N CYS A 663 -0.47 -35.69 -57.48
CA CYS A 663 -1.10 -34.47 -57.98
C CYS A 663 -2.62 -34.58 -58.22
N LEU A 664 -3.30 -35.48 -57.51
CA LEU A 664 -4.75 -35.68 -57.51
C LEU A 664 -5.24 -35.97 -56.09
N VAL A 665 -6.11 -35.13 -55.56
CA VAL A 665 -6.75 -35.39 -54.25
C VAL A 665 -7.94 -36.35 -54.43
N ASP A 666 -7.79 -37.59 -53.98
CA ASP A 666 -8.83 -38.62 -54.07
C ASP A 666 -8.93 -39.53 -52.82
N GLY A 667 -9.48 -40.74 -53.00
CA GLY A 667 -9.66 -41.70 -51.92
C GLY A 667 -8.35 -42.22 -51.31
N ALA A 668 -7.21 -42.11 -52.01
CA ALA A 668 -5.90 -42.47 -51.49
C ALA A 668 -5.43 -41.47 -50.43
N ASP A 669 -5.63 -40.18 -50.65
CA ASP A 669 -5.32 -39.12 -49.68
C ASP A 669 -6.23 -39.19 -48.47
N LEU A 670 -7.54 -39.42 -48.68
CA LEU A 670 -8.47 -39.64 -47.56
C LEU A 670 -8.05 -40.85 -46.72
N GLY A 671 -7.60 -41.93 -47.36
CA GLY A 671 -7.08 -43.10 -46.67
C GLY A 671 -5.82 -42.80 -45.85
N SER A 672 -4.96 -41.91 -46.36
CA SER A 672 -3.74 -41.48 -45.69
C SER A 672 -4.04 -40.58 -44.50
N LEU A 673 -4.96 -39.62 -44.64
CA LEU A 673 -5.43 -38.76 -43.56
C LEU A 673 -6.08 -39.56 -42.43
N LEU A 674 -7.00 -40.47 -42.75
CA LEU A 674 -7.65 -41.32 -41.75
C LEU A 674 -6.67 -42.31 -41.10
N GLY A 675 -5.58 -42.64 -41.78
CA GLY A 675 -4.49 -43.48 -41.24
C GLY A 675 -3.62 -42.75 -40.21
N GLN A 676 -3.68 -41.42 -40.17
CA GLN A 676 -2.93 -40.55 -39.25
C GLN A 676 -3.85 -39.85 -38.24
N TRP A 677 -5.10 -40.31 -38.08
CA TRP A 677 -6.10 -39.66 -37.23
C TRP A 677 -5.70 -39.63 -35.75
N GLY A 678 -5.68 -38.45 -35.14
CA GLY A 678 -5.24 -38.23 -33.76
C GLY A 678 -4.14 -37.19 -33.66
N VAL A 679 -3.52 -37.08 -32.48
CA VAL A 679 -2.36 -36.22 -32.26
C VAL A 679 -1.19 -36.67 -33.13
N CYS A 680 -0.43 -35.73 -33.67
CA CYS A 680 0.80 -36.04 -34.40
C CYS A 680 1.87 -36.54 -33.40
N GLU A 681 2.42 -37.74 -33.63
CA GLU A 681 3.45 -38.40 -32.79
C GLU A 681 4.86 -38.27 -33.38
#